data_AF-A0A9P6IZV9-F1
#
_entry.id   AF-A0A9P6IZV9-F1
#
_cell.length_a   1.000
_cell.length_b   1.000
_cell.length_c   1.000
_cell.angle_alpha   90.00
_cell.angle_beta   90.00
_cell.angle_gamma   90.00
#
_symmetry.space_group_name_H-M   'P 1'
#
loop_
_entity.id
_entity.type
_entity.pdbx_description
1 polymer ?
#
loop_
_entity_poly.entity_id
_entity_poly.type
_entity_poly.pdbx_seq_one_letter_code
_entity_poly.pdbx_strand_id
1 'polypeptide(L)'
;MPPKAKKQRIVSSTSTTSTVSVTTTSASATSAPLSALAARRQKLLAVDSKASTPEIEEHLEVDLEVDNLDVDEEEKASLDSHESGDDDTDSENSDPEDDDAVDPVLAAKSPSTPQYERRDRKQYLDPQSVSSFKPSRYNVAYSTAAGLPVMMLVGMKRGETLVFQGCATIIPLIGHSTVLGYTMSGTAEKRRVGSKKGAARSGEPKEIDLSSISSFDVFSPKTHALAVIEAISMAGSQRNLMVPQRTFPTSPELRAQLETQLAQLTLGDYDTIIAIQSASGCGILGIEKVVPLFKGILSIKQNSRLRGNEDDERLAQIRFESSLSGFHPILEPTDGIAALQVPATWKDAMQVLINATVDENGGRVKRPPVSVVCGGKKMGKSTFSRLILNRMLNRYRKVAFIECDIGQSEFTPVGMVALHVVQTPALGAPFTHPRQPYRAFFVGNSTPRDDPDYYMACIKELVRTYYAEVSHTRTWDDTDDDYHSDDDEDEHIPLVINTQGWIKGMGYDLLLQLLDYTAPSHIFGFHSPSNGESNLPQSFFTTMKEQAHLAGRQQPSFSYVSAVVLGDESSASPFTKYHPADHRALALLSYFYLSQERDMDLTDLASSDKRTWDFSQALVVRRPWCWDWNQAKGIWVLFDQVPPSQILHVLNASLVALTGDKEDRVSDGSGTLDGNQQQQPEPVTDATPGKAVPLNYFPLGQYPPPPPEHTTCHGLAIIRSIQPSTHTLHILTPIPLVKLRKCNGIVKGAIHMPIHASLDHNEENSKVPGVAGVPWKNVPYLNYEISSSSYMNGSQSPSAGNQSPRLGFAPASKIIGADAKVIRKNLGRKRLQS
;
A
#
# COMPACT_ATOMS: atom_id res chain seq x y z
N MET A 1 48.78 -7.68 -37.85
CA MET A 1 49.96 -8.55 -38.09
C MET A 1 51.18 -7.94 -37.40
N PRO A 2 51.98 -8.74 -36.68
CA PRO A 2 52.94 -8.30 -35.65
C PRO A 2 54.35 -8.06 -36.22
N PRO A 3 55.30 -7.53 -35.43
CA PRO A 3 56.29 -8.38 -34.74
C PRO A 3 56.74 -7.77 -33.36
N LYS A 4 57.54 -8.35 -32.45
CA LYS A 4 58.55 -9.42 -32.43
C LYS A 4 58.88 -9.73 -30.95
N ALA A 5 59.10 -11.01 -30.62
CA ALA A 5 59.73 -11.45 -29.37
C ALA A 5 61.27 -11.35 -29.45
N LYS A 6 61.96 -11.18 -28.30
CA LYS A 6 63.25 -11.86 -27.99
C LYS A 6 63.73 -11.69 -26.53
N LYS A 7 63.81 -12.85 -25.87
CA LYS A 7 64.89 -13.43 -25.04
C LYS A 7 65.43 -12.71 -23.79
N GLN A 8 65.26 -13.44 -22.68
CA GLN A 8 66.01 -13.40 -21.42
C GLN A 8 67.52 -13.60 -21.58
N ARG A 9 68.29 -13.01 -20.66
CA ARG A 9 69.58 -13.56 -20.18
C ARG A 9 69.79 -13.22 -18.70
N ILE A 10 70.17 -14.27 -17.96
CA ILE A 10 70.46 -14.35 -16.52
C ILE A 10 71.84 -13.75 -16.22
N VAL A 11 71.98 -13.02 -15.11
CA VAL A 11 73.24 -12.88 -14.35
C VAL A 11 72.91 -12.88 -12.85
N SER A 12 73.72 -13.63 -12.09
CA SER A 12 73.56 -14.03 -10.69
C SER A 12 74.29 -13.12 -9.69
N SER A 13 73.62 -12.92 -8.54
CA SER A 13 74.10 -12.86 -7.15
C SER A 13 75.24 -11.93 -6.72
N THR A 14 74.90 -11.01 -5.80
CA THR A 14 75.63 -10.82 -4.52
C THR A 14 74.66 -10.38 -3.43
N SER A 15 74.80 -11.01 -2.27
CA SER A 15 73.97 -10.93 -1.06
C SER A 15 74.27 -9.70 -0.20
N THR A 16 73.24 -9.11 0.41
CA THR A 16 73.37 -8.44 1.72
C THR A 16 72.06 -8.53 2.49
N THR A 17 72.23 -8.80 3.77
CA THR A 17 71.29 -9.35 4.75
C THR A 17 70.33 -8.27 5.27
N SER A 18 69.03 -8.57 5.35
CA SER A 18 68.09 -7.81 6.17
C SER A 18 67.08 -8.75 6.83
N THR A 19 67.10 -8.72 8.15
CA THR A 19 66.31 -9.49 9.12
C THR A 19 64.80 -9.28 8.96
N VAL A 20 64.07 -10.39 8.92
CA VAL A 20 62.60 -10.47 8.87
C VAL A 20 62.04 -10.39 10.29
N SER A 21 61.21 -9.38 10.57
CA SER A 21 60.29 -9.37 11.71
C SER A 21 58.89 -9.73 11.21
N VAL A 22 58.42 -10.89 11.65
CA VAL A 22 57.06 -11.40 11.40
C VAL A 22 56.11 -10.64 12.30
N THR A 23 55.23 -9.82 11.72
CA THR A 23 54.04 -9.29 12.40
C THR A 23 52.80 -9.95 11.83
N THR A 24 52.27 -10.92 12.59
CA THR A 24 50.94 -11.49 12.41
C THR A 24 49.89 -10.42 12.66
N THR A 25 49.23 -9.93 11.61
CA THR A 25 48.02 -9.11 11.72
C THR A 25 46.81 -10.03 11.65
N SER A 26 46.08 -10.10 12.77
CA SER A 26 44.79 -10.78 12.88
C SER A 26 43.73 -9.99 12.11
N ALA A 27 43.20 -10.57 11.03
CA ALA A 27 42.02 -10.06 10.37
C ALA A 27 40.80 -10.28 11.27
N SER A 28 40.24 -9.20 11.83
CA SER A 28 38.96 -9.28 12.52
C SER A 28 37.84 -9.45 11.49
N ALA A 29 37.14 -10.57 11.55
CA ALA A 29 35.91 -10.79 10.78
C ALA A 29 34.85 -9.84 11.33
N THR A 30 34.54 -8.78 10.59
CA THR A 30 33.41 -7.89 10.88
C THR A 30 32.11 -8.64 10.63
N SER A 31 31.44 -9.07 11.70
CA SER A 31 30.12 -9.69 11.65
C SER A 31 29.05 -8.61 11.37
N ALA A 32 28.11 -8.91 10.48
CA ALA A 32 26.95 -8.06 10.26
C ALA A 32 26.13 -7.95 11.57
N PRO A 33 25.63 -6.77 11.95
CA PRO A 33 24.91 -6.59 13.21
C PRO A 33 23.63 -7.45 13.24
N LEU A 34 23.47 -8.19 14.34
CA LEU A 34 22.31 -9.02 14.62
C LEU A 34 21.06 -8.16 14.86
N SER A 35 19.88 -8.70 14.54
CA SER A 35 18.63 -8.07 14.97
C SER A 35 18.55 -8.04 16.50
N ALA A 36 17.82 -7.05 17.04
CA ALA A 36 17.57 -6.89 18.48
C ALA A 36 17.19 -8.21 19.20
N LEU A 37 16.27 -8.98 18.61
CA LEU A 37 15.83 -10.26 19.17
C LEU A 37 16.92 -11.34 19.12
N ALA A 38 17.74 -11.36 18.06
CA ALA A 38 18.87 -12.28 17.92
C ALA A 38 20.00 -11.95 18.90
N ALA A 39 20.27 -10.66 19.13
CA ALA A 39 21.20 -10.20 20.18
C ALA A 39 20.71 -10.60 21.58
N ARG A 40 19.40 -10.52 21.85
CA ARG A 40 18.80 -10.99 23.11
C ARG A 40 18.94 -12.52 23.28
N ARG A 41 18.71 -13.31 22.22
CA ARG A 41 18.89 -14.77 22.26
C ARG A 41 20.34 -15.18 22.50
N GLN A 42 21.30 -14.55 21.82
CA GLN A 42 22.72 -14.80 22.09
C GLN A 42 23.11 -14.40 23.52
N LYS A 43 22.56 -13.31 24.05
CA LYS A 43 22.79 -12.89 25.43
C LYS A 43 22.23 -13.89 26.44
N LEU A 44 21.06 -14.48 26.18
CA LEU A 44 20.47 -15.53 27.03
C LEU A 44 21.27 -16.83 26.97
N LEU A 45 21.71 -17.24 25.77
CA LEU A 45 22.57 -18.43 25.59
C LEU A 45 23.95 -18.28 26.24
N ALA A 46 24.48 -17.05 26.32
CA ALA A 46 25.75 -16.75 27.01
C ALA A 46 25.62 -16.71 28.55
N VAL A 47 24.41 -16.62 29.09
CA VAL A 47 24.14 -16.67 30.54
C VAL A 47 24.06 -18.12 31.02
N ASP A 48 23.58 -19.05 30.19
CA ASP A 48 23.54 -20.49 30.52
C ASP A 48 24.92 -21.17 30.48
N SER A 49 25.92 -20.56 29.84
CA SER A 49 27.29 -21.12 29.74
C SER A 49 28.26 -20.67 30.84
N LYS A 50 27.80 -19.87 31.83
CA LYS A 50 28.62 -19.42 32.97
C LYS A 50 28.07 -19.94 34.29
N ALA A 51 28.14 -21.25 34.48
CA ALA A 51 27.92 -21.87 35.78
C ALA A 51 28.90 -23.03 35.98
N SER A 52 30.16 -22.73 36.27
CA SER A 52 31.08 -23.65 36.95
C SER A 52 32.39 -22.96 37.42
N THR A 53 32.45 -22.71 38.73
CA THR A 53 33.61 -22.72 39.67
C THR A 53 34.70 -21.63 39.59
N PRO A 54 35.52 -21.39 40.66
CA PRO A 54 35.15 -20.69 41.90
C PRO A 54 36.15 -19.57 42.30
N GLU A 55 35.87 -18.96 43.44
CA GLU A 55 36.45 -17.77 44.11
C GLU A 55 37.98 -17.73 44.33
N ILE A 56 38.57 -16.52 44.23
CA ILE A 56 39.67 -16.00 45.07
C ILE A 56 39.43 -14.50 45.34
N GLU A 57 39.61 -14.09 46.59
CA GLU A 57 39.38 -12.79 47.23
C GLU A 57 40.43 -11.69 46.95
N GLU A 58 39.94 -10.44 47.09
CA GLU A 58 40.54 -9.18 47.59
C GLU A 58 41.95 -8.70 47.17
N HIS A 59 42.04 -7.45 46.67
CA HIS A 59 42.35 -6.26 47.47
C HIS A 59 42.36 -4.96 46.65
N LEU A 60 42.07 -3.86 47.34
CA LEU A 60 42.04 -2.46 46.91
C LEU A 60 43.44 -1.89 46.66
N GLU A 61 43.57 -0.99 45.68
CA GLU A 61 44.40 0.22 45.82
C GLU A 61 43.94 1.32 44.85
N VAL A 62 44.00 2.55 45.36
CA VAL A 62 43.62 3.83 44.77
C VAL A 62 44.91 4.49 44.30
N ASP A 63 44.92 5.14 43.14
CA ASP A 63 45.74 6.35 42.97
C ASP A 63 45.07 7.35 42.03
N LEU A 64 44.96 8.56 42.56
CA LEU A 64 44.64 9.82 41.91
C LEU A 64 45.97 10.47 41.54
N GLU A 65 46.09 11.02 40.34
CA GLU A 65 46.96 12.19 40.15
C GLU A 65 46.38 13.10 39.07
N VAL A 66 46.32 14.37 39.46
CA VAL A 66 45.84 15.55 38.76
C VAL A 66 47.10 16.28 38.31
N ASP A 67 47.11 16.86 37.12
CA ASP A 67 47.91 18.05 36.87
C ASP A 67 47.27 18.95 35.82
N ASN A 68 47.44 20.25 36.06
CA ASN A 68 46.72 21.39 35.53
C ASN A 68 47.76 22.43 35.05
N LEU A 69 47.43 23.17 33.99
CA LEU A 69 47.94 24.51 33.60
C LEU A 69 49.40 24.55 33.07
N ASP A 70 49.81 25.37 32.09
CA ASP A 70 49.59 26.80 31.77
C ASP A 70 49.52 27.04 30.23
N VAL A 71 48.70 27.95 29.67
CA VAL A 71 48.85 29.42 29.42
C VAL A 71 49.98 29.81 28.44
N ASP A 72 49.60 30.46 27.33
CA ASP A 72 50.24 31.69 26.79
C ASP A 72 49.41 32.34 25.66
N GLU A 73 49.07 33.63 25.86
CA GLU A 73 48.80 34.67 24.84
C GLU A 73 50.18 35.19 24.35
N GLU A 74 50.42 35.85 23.21
CA GLU A 74 49.79 37.02 22.60
C GLU A 74 50.50 37.31 21.25
N GLU A 75 49.90 38.18 20.42
CA GLU A 75 50.50 39.30 19.64
C GLU A 75 50.03 39.51 18.18
N LYS A 76 49.77 40.79 17.90
CA LYS A 76 49.15 41.45 16.72
C LYS A 76 50.20 42.05 15.77
N ALA A 77 49.79 42.31 14.52
CA ALA A 77 50.01 43.55 13.71
C ALA A 77 49.70 43.25 12.22
N SER A 78 49.51 44.17 11.26
CA SER A 78 48.71 45.38 11.08
C SER A 78 48.91 45.83 9.59
N LEU A 79 47.98 46.64 9.06
CA LEU A 79 48.11 47.63 7.95
C LEU A 79 47.91 47.27 6.44
N ASP A 80 46.93 48.01 5.88
CA ASP A 80 46.84 48.76 4.61
C ASP A 80 46.95 48.11 3.20
N SER A 81 45.89 48.26 2.36
CA SER A 81 45.71 49.39 1.42
C SER A 81 44.73 49.13 0.25
N HIS A 82 43.90 50.15 -0.01
CA HIS A 82 43.28 50.68 -1.26
C HIS A 82 43.08 49.88 -2.57
N GLU A 83 41.85 49.98 -3.13
CA GLU A 83 41.43 50.59 -4.43
C GLU A 83 39.99 50.11 -4.75
N SER A 84 38.90 50.90 -4.57
CA SER A 84 38.28 51.95 -5.42
C SER A 84 37.83 51.51 -6.81
N GLY A 85 36.53 51.72 -7.10
CA GLY A 85 35.91 51.60 -8.42
C GLY A 85 34.38 51.73 -8.36
N ASP A 86 33.92 52.99 -8.37
CA ASP A 86 32.53 53.48 -8.36
C ASP A 86 31.72 53.04 -9.61
N ASP A 87 30.38 52.94 -9.51
CA ASP A 87 29.48 53.96 -10.08
C ASP A 87 28.00 53.74 -9.70
N ASP A 88 27.35 54.87 -9.40
CA ASP A 88 26.00 55.05 -8.85
C ASP A 88 24.86 54.93 -9.88
N THR A 89 23.62 54.75 -9.38
CA THR A 89 22.48 55.69 -9.64
C THR A 89 21.21 55.28 -8.87
N ASP A 90 20.93 56.04 -7.80
CA ASP A 90 19.68 56.68 -7.36
C ASP A 90 18.30 56.05 -7.67
N SER A 91 17.44 55.88 -6.65
CA SER A 91 16.71 57.01 -6.02
C SER A 91 15.64 56.54 -5.00
N GLU A 92 15.77 57.08 -3.78
CA GLU A 92 14.73 57.67 -2.91
C GLU A 92 13.61 56.82 -2.26
N ASN A 93 13.78 56.63 -0.94
CA ASN A 93 12.71 56.58 0.05
C ASN A 93 12.41 58.00 0.55
N SER A 94 11.15 58.27 0.89
CA SER A 94 10.78 59.36 1.81
C SER A 94 9.64 58.91 2.74
N ASP A 95 9.99 58.59 3.98
CA ASP A 95 9.14 58.90 5.15
C ASP A 95 9.43 60.37 5.56
N PRO A 96 8.51 61.05 6.25
CA PRO A 96 8.77 61.23 7.68
C PRO A 96 7.49 61.34 8.55
N GLU A 97 7.62 61.03 9.84
CA GLU A 97 7.48 62.01 10.93
C GLU A 97 7.50 61.27 12.29
N ASP A 98 8.64 61.41 12.97
CA ASP A 98 8.76 61.29 14.43
C ASP A 98 8.28 62.59 15.06
N ASP A 99 7.61 62.51 16.23
CA ASP A 99 7.66 63.60 17.19
C ASP A 99 7.64 63.08 18.64
N ASP A 100 8.48 63.73 19.43
CA ASP A 100 9.06 63.35 20.72
C ASP A 100 8.08 63.25 21.91
N ALA A 101 8.45 62.44 22.93
CA ALA A 101 8.69 62.95 24.31
C ALA A 101 8.87 61.86 25.41
N VAL A 102 10.07 61.88 26.03
CA VAL A 102 10.37 61.87 27.48
C VAL A 102 10.11 60.59 28.33
N ASP A 103 11.21 59.95 28.71
CA ASP A 103 11.44 58.98 29.83
C ASP A 103 11.24 59.64 31.23
N PRO A 104 11.21 58.95 32.41
CA PRO A 104 11.55 57.55 32.68
C PRO A 104 10.66 56.82 33.73
N VAL A 105 10.90 55.54 33.99
CA VAL A 105 11.07 54.90 35.32
C VAL A 105 10.91 53.36 35.23
N LEU A 106 11.91 52.69 35.79
CA LEU A 106 12.13 51.26 35.92
C LEU A 106 10.99 50.51 36.63
N ALA A 107 10.47 49.45 36.00
CA ALA A 107 9.86 48.31 36.70
C ALA A 107 10.12 47.01 35.92
N ALA A 108 10.84 46.09 36.55
CA ALA A 108 11.20 44.79 36.02
C ALA A 108 9.96 43.98 35.58
N LYS A 109 9.96 43.46 34.34
CA LYS A 109 9.06 42.40 33.88
C LYS A 109 9.87 41.18 33.45
N SER A 110 9.45 40.05 33.97
CA SER A 110 9.90 38.69 33.68
C SER A 110 9.93 38.39 32.16
N PRO A 111 10.83 37.49 31.70
CA PRO A 111 10.82 37.06 30.31
C PRO A 111 9.53 36.29 30.03
N SER A 112 8.63 36.91 29.26
CA SER A 112 7.43 36.26 28.75
C SER A 112 7.82 35.14 27.81
N THR A 113 7.38 33.93 28.13
CA THR A 113 7.38 32.75 27.26
C THR A 113 6.87 33.12 25.86
N PRO A 114 7.53 32.70 24.76
CA PRO A 114 7.00 32.94 23.43
C PRO A 114 5.63 32.26 23.32
N GLN A 115 4.56 33.05 23.25
CA GLN A 115 3.24 32.55 22.90
C GLN A 115 3.33 32.02 21.47
N TYR A 116 3.36 30.70 21.36
CA TYR A 116 3.15 30.01 20.10
C TYR A 116 1.72 30.34 19.66
N GLU A 117 1.55 31.34 18.79
CA GLU A 117 0.28 31.57 18.12
C GLU A 117 -0.12 30.25 17.45
N ARG A 118 -1.16 29.60 17.99
CA ARG A 118 -1.81 28.47 17.32
C ARG A 118 -2.33 29.02 16.00
N ARG A 119 -1.66 28.68 14.89
CA ARG A 119 -2.23 28.87 13.56
C ARG A 119 -3.62 28.27 13.56
N ASP A 120 -4.65 29.10 13.41
CA ASP A 120 -6.02 28.65 13.26
C ASP A 120 -6.10 27.70 12.07
N ARG A 121 -6.33 26.42 12.35
CA ARG A 121 -6.46 25.41 11.31
C ARG A 121 -7.80 25.66 10.63
N LYS A 122 -7.77 26.25 9.43
CA LYS A 122 -8.95 26.35 8.55
C LYS A 122 -9.57 24.95 8.41
N GLN A 123 -10.82 24.82 8.83
CA GLN A 123 -11.57 23.57 8.71
C GLN A 123 -11.97 23.37 7.25
N TYR A 124 -11.89 22.14 6.76
CA TYR A 124 -12.44 21.75 5.47
C TYR A 124 -13.78 21.06 5.70
N LEU A 125 -14.87 21.75 5.43
CA LEU A 125 -16.22 21.19 5.52
C LEU A 125 -16.79 21.05 4.11
N ASP A 126 -16.99 19.80 3.68
CA ASP A 126 -17.62 19.48 2.40
C ASP A 126 -19.10 19.11 2.62
N PRO A 127 -20.07 19.94 2.22
CA PRO A 127 -21.49 19.61 2.34
C PRO A 127 -21.88 18.35 1.57
N GLN A 128 -21.18 18.03 0.47
CA GLN A 128 -21.44 16.82 -0.33
C GLN A 128 -20.96 15.54 0.35
N SER A 129 -20.24 15.64 1.47
CA SER A 129 -19.85 14.48 2.29
C SER A 129 -20.94 13.98 3.23
N VAL A 130 -22.04 14.73 3.36
CA VAL A 130 -23.15 14.42 4.26
C VAL A 130 -24.12 13.45 3.58
N SER A 131 -24.50 12.39 4.30
CA SER A 131 -25.52 11.45 3.87
C SER A 131 -26.86 12.15 3.68
N SER A 132 -27.53 11.90 2.56
CA SER A 132 -28.91 12.36 2.37
C SER A 132 -29.90 11.47 3.14
N PHE A 133 -29.55 10.22 3.42
CA PHE A 133 -30.31 9.33 4.29
C PHE A 133 -30.42 9.91 5.71
N LYS A 134 -31.66 9.99 6.23
CA LYS A 134 -31.95 10.46 7.60
C LYS A 134 -32.51 9.31 8.44
N PRO A 135 -31.79 8.82 9.46
CA PRO A 135 -32.26 7.71 10.27
C PRO A 135 -33.47 8.11 11.12
N SER A 136 -34.41 7.18 11.26
CA SER A 136 -35.64 7.30 12.06
C SER A 136 -36.02 5.93 12.60
N ARG A 137 -37.01 5.87 13.51
CA ARG A 137 -37.55 4.60 14.01
C ARG A 137 -38.29 3.77 12.96
N TYR A 138 -38.60 4.34 11.79
CA TYR A 138 -39.38 3.69 10.74
C TYR A 138 -38.52 3.09 9.62
N ASN A 139 -37.31 3.63 9.42
CA ASN A 139 -36.41 3.24 8.33
C ASN A 139 -35.12 2.57 8.81
N VAL A 140 -34.91 2.47 10.12
CA VAL A 140 -33.80 1.70 10.71
C VAL A 140 -34.33 0.70 11.73
N ALA A 141 -33.98 -0.57 11.54
CA ALA A 141 -34.23 -1.64 12.51
C ALA A 141 -32.89 -2.12 13.09
N TYR A 142 -32.85 -2.37 14.40
CA TYR A 142 -31.61 -2.70 15.12
C TYR A 142 -31.69 -4.07 15.76
N SER A 143 -30.63 -4.87 15.59
CA SER A 143 -30.50 -6.13 16.33
C SER A 143 -30.29 -5.88 17.82
N THR A 144 -31.04 -6.61 18.64
CA THR A 144 -31.00 -6.55 20.12
C THR A 144 -30.54 -7.85 20.77
N ALA A 145 -30.15 -8.85 19.98
CA ALA A 145 -29.81 -10.18 20.50
C ALA A 145 -28.44 -10.18 21.21
N ALA A 146 -28.46 -10.45 22.52
CA ALA A 146 -27.25 -10.61 23.31
C ALA A 146 -26.41 -11.79 22.78
N GLY A 147 -25.15 -11.54 22.46
CA GLY A 147 -24.20 -12.56 21.98
C GLY A 147 -24.12 -12.77 20.46
N LEU A 148 -24.96 -12.10 19.65
CA LEU A 148 -24.86 -12.12 18.19
C LEU A 148 -24.14 -10.87 17.65
N PRO A 149 -23.57 -10.92 16.42
CA PRO A 149 -22.99 -9.76 15.77
C PRO A 149 -24.03 -8.64 15.65
N VAL A 150 -23.67 -7.46 16.16
CA VAL A 150 -24.52 -6.26 16.05
C VAL A 150 -24.71 -5.92 14.58
N MET A 151 -25.96 -5.74 14.17
CA MET A 151 -26.38 -5.41 12.82
C MET A 151 -27.53 -4.40 12.89
N MET A 152 -27.62 -3.55 11.87
CA MET A 152 -28.80 -2.76 11.59
C MET A 152 -29.30 -2.98 10.16
N LEU A 153 -30.61 -2.87 9.95
CA LEU A 153 -31.22 -2.81 8.62
C LEU A 153 -31.59 -1.37 8.32
N VAL A 154 -31.36 -0.96 7.08
CA VAL A 154 -31.60 0.39 6.59
C VAL A 154 -32.50 0.32 5.37
N GLY A 155 -33.70 0.88 5.46
CA GLY A 155 -34.62 1.08 4.35
C GLY A 155 -34.40 2.44 3.70
N MET A 156 -33.97 2.45 2.44
CA MET A 156 -33.63 3.65 1.69
C MET A 156 -34.61 3.87 0.53
N LYS A 157 -34.97 5.13 0.29
CA LYS A 157 -35.71 5.57 -0.90
C LYS A 157 -34.76 5.82 -2.07
N ARG A 158 -35.27 5.74 -3.29
CA ARG A 158 -34.50 5.99 -4.51
C ARG A 158 -33.78 7.35 -4.45
N GLY A 159 -32.48 7.33 -4.76
CA GLY A 159 -31.62 8.50 -4.77
C GLY A 159 -31.07 8.89 -3.39
N GLU A 160 -31.49 8.22 -2.31
CA GLU A 160 -30.86 8.45 -1.01
C GLU A 160 -29.43 7.88 -0.98
N THR A 161 -28.55 8.62 -0.32
CA THR A 161 -27.14 8.29 -0.16
C THR A 161 -26.77 8.10 1.30
N LEU A 162 -25.92 7.11 1.55
CA LEU A 162 -25.31 6.83 2.84
C LEU A 162 -23.79 6.89 2.69
N VAL A 163 -23.19 7.91 3.32
CA VAL A 163 -21.75 8.14 3.38
C VAL A 163 -21.28 7.74 4.78
N PHE A 164 -20.16 7.02 4.87
CA PHE A 164 -19.63 6.62 6.18
C PHE A 164 -18.11 6.57 6.18
N GLN A 165 -17.49 6.73 7.36
CA GLN A 165 -16.09 6.44 7.61
C GLN A 165 -15.95 5.10 8.36
N GLY A 166 -15.01 4.26 7.92
CA GLY A 166 -14.65 3.02 8.61
C GLY A 166 -14.76 1.79 7.71
N CYS A 167 -15.18 0.65 8.26
CA CYS A 167 -15.32 -0.61 7.54
C CYS A 167 -16.59 -1.36 7.95
N ALA A 168 -17.43 -1.70 6.97
CA ALA A 168 -18.69 -2.40 7.19
C ALA A 168 -18.95 -3.45 6.12
N THR A 169 -19.64 -4.52 6.51
CA THR A 169 -20.16 -5.52 5.57
C THR A 169 -21.59 -5.12 5.20
N ILE A 170 -21.84 -4.94 3.92
CA ILE A 170 -23.14 -4.57 3.36
C ILE A 170 -23.79 -5.81 2.75
N ILE A 171 -25.02 -6.10 3.16
CA ILE A 171 -25.83 -7.22 2.69
C ILE A 171 -27.08 -6.64 2.02
N PRO A 172 -27.16 -6.61 0.68
CA PRO A 172 -28.37 -6.16 0.00
C PRO A 172 -29.48 -7.19 0.16
N LEU A 173 -30.64 -6.79 0.67
CA LEU A 173 -31.80 -7.66 0.89
C LEU A 173 -32.86 -7.43 -0.18
N ILE A 174 -33.25 -6.16 -0.39
CA ILE A 174 -34.29 -5.76 -1.35
C ILE A 174 -33.77 -4.63 -2.23
N GLY A 175 -34.17 -4.64 -3.51
CA GLY A 175 -33.82 -3.58 -4.45
C GLY A 175 -32.37 -3.61 -4.90
N HIS A 176 -31.86 -2.44 -5.28
CA HIS A 176 -30.52 -2.29 -5.83
C HIS A 176 -29.85 -1.05 -5.24
N SER A 177 -28.58 -1.18 -4.89
CA SER A 177 -27.75 -0.04 -4.50
C SER A 177 -26.43 -0.05 -5.25
N THR A 178 -25.76 1.10 -5.32
CA THR A 178 -24.42 1.21 -5.89
C THR A 178 -23.43 1.71 -4.86
N VAL A 179 -22.21 1.16 -4.92
CA VAL A 179 -21.07 1.61 -4.13
C VAL A 179 -19.80 1.44 -4.95
N LEU A 180 -19.00 2.50 -5.05
CA LEU A 180 -17.73 2.48 -5.80
C LEU A 180 -17.85 1.87 -7.21
N GLY A 181 -18.92 2.19 -7.94
CA GLY A 181 -19.18 1.73 -9.31
C GLY A 181 -19.76 0.32 -9.43
N TYR A 182 -19.77 -0.47 -8.36
CA TYR A 182 -20.41 -1.78 -8.31
C TYR A 182 -21.90 -1.63 -7.97
N THR A 183 -22.77 -2.32 -8.68
CA THR A 183 -24.18 -2.47 -8.30
C THR A 183 -24.35 -3.71 -7.44
N MET A 184 -24.89 -3.57 -6.23
CA MET A 184 -25.31 -4.63 -5.32
C MET A 184 -26.81 -4.89 -5.51
N SER A 185 -27.19 -6.17 -5.60
CA SER A 185 -28.57 -6.57 -5.87
C SER A 185 -29.11 -7.42 -4.72
N GLY A 186 -30.30 -7.08 -4.24
CA GLY A 186 -31.00 -7.88 -3.22
C GLY A 186 -31.31 -9.28 -3.73
N THR A 187 -30.94 -10.30 -2.96
CA THR A 187 -31.12 -11.71 -3.33
C THR A 187 -32.54 -12.23 -3.08
N ALA A 188 -33.38 -11.45 -2.40
CA ALA A 188 -34.64 -11.94 -1.86
C ALA A 188 -35.86 -11.92 -2.80
N GLU A 189 -35.76 -11.41 -4.02
CA GLU A 189 -36.94 -11.35 -4.92
C GLU A 189 -37.16 -12.66 -5.69
N LYS A 190 -38.05 -13.54 -5.21
CA LYS A 190 -38.63 -14.59 -6.07
C LYS A 190 -39.67 -13.98 -7.03
N ARG A 191 -39.57 -14.33 -8.32
CA ARG A 191 -40.74 -14.36 -9.21
C ARG A 191 -41.55 -15.61 -8.87
N ARG A 192 -42.87 -15.49 -8.65
CA ARG A 192 -43.78 -16.66 -8.70
C ARG A 192 -43.68 -17.30 -10.09
N VAL A 193 -42.91 -18.38 -10.22
CA VAL A 193 -42.97 -19.26 -11.39
C VAL A 193 -44.28 -20.05 -11.23
N GLY A 194 -45.29 -19.73 -12.05
CA GLY A 194 -46.50 -20.56 -12.14
C GLY A 194 -47.88 -19.88 -11.99
N SER A 195 -48.01 -18.54 -12.05
CA SER A 195 -49.36 -17.96 -12.19
C SER A 195 -49.73 -17.82 -13.67
N LYS A 196 -50.60 -18.71 -14.15
CA LYS A 196 -51.33 -18.55 -15.42
C LYS A 196 -51.85 -17.12 -15.50
N LYS A 197 -51.73 -16.48 -16.68
CA LYS A 197 -52.30 -15.16 -16.99
C LYS A 197 -53.70 -15.01 -16.37
N GLY A 198 -53.80 -14.27 -15.27
CA GLY A 198 -55.05 -14.07 -14.55
C GLY A 198 -54.84 -13.35 -13.22
N ALA A 199 -55.09 -12.05 -13.22
CA ALA A 199 -55.28 -11.18 -12.06
C ALA A 199 -54.19 -11.22 -10.97
N ALA A 200 -53.11 -10.45 -11.16
CA ALA A 200 -52.32 -9.99 -10.03
C ALA A 200 -53.18 -9.04 -9.18
N ARG A 201 -53.67 -9.50 -8.03
CA ARG A 201 -54.15 -8.60 -6.97
C ARG A 201 -52.95 -7.85 -6.42
N SER A 202 -52.95 -6.52 -6.56
CA SER A 202 -52.02 -5.63 -5.89
C SER A 202 -52.21 -5.75 -4.37
N GLY A 203 -51.24 -6.36 -3.67
CA GLY A 203 -51.24 -6.38 -2.20
C GLY A 203 -50.73 -7.64 -1.49
N GLU A 204 -50.37 -8.73 -2.19
CA GLU A 204 -49.71 -9.87 -1.51
C GLU A 204 -48.20 -9.61 -1.33
N PRO A 205 -47.62 -9.81 -0.12
CA PRO A 205 -46.20 -9.59 0.12
C PRO A 205 -45.36 -10.56 -0.72
N LYS A 206 -44.38 -10.02 -1.46
CA LYS A 206 -43.33 -10.82 -2.11
C LYS A 206 -42.60 -11.62 -1.04
N GLU A 207 -42.59 -12.94 -1.14
CA GLU A 207 -41.88 -13.81 -0.20
C GLU A 207 -40.36 -13.62 -0.38
N ILE A 208 -39.69 -13.19 0.69
CA ILE A 208 -38.26 -12.86 0.73
C ILE A 208 -37.47 -14.15 0.96
N ASP A 209 -36.66 -14.56 -0.01
CA ASP A 209 -35.76 -15.71 0.15
C ASP A 209 -34.45 -15.30 0.83
N LEU A 210 -34.29 -15.70 2.08
CA LEU A 210 -33.09 -15.44 2.90
C LEU A 210 -32.21 -16.69 3.06
N SER A 211 -32.44 -17.75 2.26
CA SER A 211 -31.63 -18.97 2.34
C SER A 211 -30.18 -18.76 1.89
N SER A 212 -29.95 -17.84 0.97
CA SER A 212 -28.62 -17.47 0.49
C SER A 212 -28.54 -15.96 0.22
N ILE A 213 -27.48 -15.31 0.70
CA ILE A 213 -27.30 -13.86 0.63
C ILE A 213 -25.95 -13.49 0.04
N SER A 214 -25.88 -12.36 -0.65
CA SER A 214 -24.61 -11.73 -1.02
C SER A 214 -24.14 -10.81 0.11
N SER A 215 -22.82 -10.66 0.26
CA SER A 215 -22.23 -9.76 1.25
C SER A 215 -20.98 -9.09 0.68
N PHE A 216 -20.79 -7.82 1.04
CA PHE A 216 -19.75 -6.98 0.47
C PHE A 216 -19.05 -6.18 1.57
N ASP A 217 -17.76 -6.42 1.78
CA ASP A 217 -16.95 -5.62 2.69
C ASP A 217 -16.57 -4.29 2.03
N VAL A 218 -17.05 -3.18 2.58
CA VAL A 218 -16.79 -1.83 2.11
C VAL A 218 -15.90 -1.09 3.10
N PHE A 219 -14.77 -0.59 2.62
CA PHE A 219 -13.79 0.16 3.41
C PHE A 219 -13.76 1.62 2.95
N SER A 220 -14.01 2.53 3.88
CA SER A 220 -14.16 3.95 3.63
C SER A 220 -13.22 4.76 4.53
N PRO A 221 -11.90 4.78 4.23
CA PRO A 221 -10.94 5.53 5.00
C PRO A 221 -10.90 7.01 4.60
N LYS A 222 -10.73 7.90 5.59
CA LYS A 222 -10.53 9.34 5.43
C LYS A 222 -9.28 9.74 4.63
N THR A 223 -8.40 8.79 4.32
CA THR A 223 -7.25 9.01 3.42
C THR A 223 -7.66 9.17 1.96
N HIS A 224 -8.88 8.75 1.61
CA HIS A 224 -9.47 8.83 0.27
C HIS A 224 -10.89 9.40 0.37
N ALA A 225 -11.51 9.69 -0.78
CA ALA A 225 -12.89 10.10 -0.80
C ALA A 225 -13.75 8.95 -0.26
N LEU A 226 -14.62 9.24 0.70
CA LEU A 226 -15.43 8.22 1.37
C LEU A 226 -16.37 7.54 0.37
N ALA A 227 -16.59 6.25 0.61
CA ALA A 227 -17.56 5.46 -0.14
C ALA A 227 -18.97 6.03 0.06
N VAL A 228 -19.73 6.07 -1.03
CA VAL A 228 -21.13 6.49 -1.06
C VAL A 228 -21.95 5.28 -1.48
N ILE A 229 -22.87 4.84 -0.62
CA ILE A 229 -23.88 3.84 -0.97
C ILE A 229 -25.12 4.61 -1.43
N GLU A 230 -25.53 4.43 -2.67
CA GLU A 230 -26.71 5.09 -3.27
C GLU A 230 -27.78 4.05 -3.58
N ALA A 231 -29.02 4.31 -3.15
CA ALA A 231 -30.17 3.49 -3.52
C ALA A 231 -30.64 3.83 -4.94
N ILE A 232 -30.69 2.83 -5.83
CA ILE A 232 -30.98 3.04 -7.24
C ILE A 232 -32.18 2.21 -7.71
N SER A 233 -32.80 2.67 -8.80
CA SER A 233 -33.79 1.88 -9.54
C SER A 233 -33.15 1.33 -10.80
N MET A 234 -33.35 0.04 -11.08
CA MET A 234 -32.83 -0.62 -12.27
C MET A 234 -33.94 -1.08 -13.20
N ALA A 235 -33.79 -0.76 -14.49
CA ALA A 235 -34.66 -1.30 -15.53
C ALA A 235 -34.41 -2.80 -15.73
N GLY A 236 -35.47 -3.55 -16.08
CA GLY A 236 -35.40 -5.01 -16.27
C GLY A 236 -34.38 -5.46 -17.34
N SER A 237 -34.21 -4.69 -18.41
CA SER A 237 -33.22 -4.96 -19.46
C SER A 237 -31.78 -4.87 -18.94
N GLN A 238 -31.48 -3.88 -18.09
CA GLN A 238 -30.15 -3.74 -17.48
C GLN A 238 -29.87 -4.85 -16.47
N ARG A 239 -30.90 -5.33 -15.76
CA ARG A 239 -30.80 -6.44 -14.80
C ARG A 239 -30.42 -7.76 -15.48
N ASN A 240 -31.00 -8.04 -16.65
CA ASN A 240 -30.73 -9.28 -17.39
C ASN A 240 -29.28 -9.38 -17.91
N LEU A 241 -28.60 -8.25 -18.07
CA LEU A 241 -27.20 -8.21 -18.51
C LEU A 241 -26.21 -8.40 -17.36
N MET A 242 -26.68 -8.42 -16.10
CA MET A 242 -25.80 -8.62 -14.96
C MET A 242 -25.46 -10.10 -14.77
N VAL A 243 -24.20 -10.40 -14.47
CA VAL A 243 -23.84 -11.73 -13.96
C VAL A 243 -24.47 -11.94 -12.57
N PRO A 244 -24.93 -13.17 -12.27
CA PRO A 244 -25.38 -13.50 -10.93
C PRO A 244 -24.32 -13.18 -9.88
N GLN A 245 -24.72 -12.49 -8.81
CA GLN A 245 -23.82 -12.18 -7.72
C GLN A 245 -23.59 -13.43 -6.88
N ARG A 246 -22.36 -13.58 -6.38
CA ARG A 246 -22.03 -14.67 -5.46
C ARG A 246 -22.89 -14.55 -4.20
N THR A 247 -23.53 -15.65 -3.84
CA THR A 247 -24.32 -15.77 -2.61
C THR A 247 -23.75 -16.89 -1.74
N PHE A 248 -23.99 -16.77 -0.44
CA PHE A 248 -23.54 -17.73 0.55
C PHE A 248 -24.75 -18.21 1.36
N PRO A 249 -24.82 -19.51 1.72
CA PRO A 249 -25.84 -20.02 2.61
C PRO A 249 -25.90 -19.20 3.89
N THR A 250 -27.09 -18.72 4.23
CA THR A 250 -27.31 -17.93 5.45
C THR A 250 -27.39 -18.88 6.64
N SER A 251 -26.65 -18.61 7.72
CA SER A 251 -26.77 -19.40 8.95
C SER A 251 -28.19 -19.25 9.54
N PRO A 252 -28.72 -20.26 10.26
CA PRO A 252 -30.05 -20.17 10.89
C PRO A 252 -30.20 -18.95 11.81
N GLU A 253 -29.15 -18.61 12.56
CA GLU A 253 -29.13 -17.47 13.49
C GLU A 253 -29.22 -16.14 12.72
N LEU A 254 -28.39 -15.99 11.68
CA LEU A 254 -28.39 -14.79 10.85
C LEU A 254 -29.72 -14.62 10.12
N ARG A 255 -30.28 -15.72 9.62
CA ARG A 255 -31.59 -15.73 8.95
C ARG A 255 -32.70 -15.28 9.89
N ALA A 256 -32.80 -15.87 11.08
CA ALA A 256 -33.80 -15.50 12.09
C ALA A 256 -33.66 -14.02 12.51
N GLN A 257 -32.42 -13.54 12.65
CA GLN A 257 -32.13 -12.14 12.93
C GLN A 257 -32.62 -11.22 11.79
N LEU A 258 -32.34 -11.55 10.53
CA LEU A 258 -32.80 -10.78 9.37
C LEU A 258 -34.33 -10.76 9.26
N GLU A 259 -35.00 -11.91 9.42
CA GLU A 259 -36.47 -12.03 9.38
C GLU A 259 -37.13 -11.16 10.47
N THR A 260 -36.60 -11.22 11.70
CA THR A 260 -37.11 -10.43 12.83
C THR A 260 -36.95 -8.92 12.61
N GLN A 261 -35.85 -8.49 11.99
CA GLN A 261 -35.58 -7.07 11.74
C GLN A 261 -36.34 -6.55 10.51
N LEU A 262 -36.50 -7.37 9.47
CA LEU A 262 -37.31 -7.03 8.31
C LEU A 262 -38.78 -6.81 8.69
N ALA A 263 -39.32 -7.57 9.65
CA ALA A 263 -40.68 -7.39 10.16
C ALA A 263 -40.91 -6.05 10.86
N GLN A 264 -39.84 -5.34 11.27
CA GLN A 264 -39.93 -3.99 11.86
C GLN A 264 -40.01 -2.89 10.81
N LEU A 265 -39.69 -3.19 9.54
CA LEU A 265 -39.73 -2.24 8.44
C LEU A 265 -40.99 -2.45 7.59
N THR A 266 -41.63 -1.35 7.21
CA THR A 266 -42.72 -1.37 6.24
C THR A 266 -42.14 -1.51 4.83
N LEU A 267 -42.03 -2.74 4.33
CA LEU A 267 -41.31 -3.04 3.07
C LEU A 267 -41.76 -2.24 1.84
N GLY A 268 -43.03 -1.82 1.79
CA GLY A 268 -43.58 -1.04 0.68
C GLY A 268 -43.11 0.42 0.62
N ASP A 269 -42.50 0.93 1.69
CA ASP A 269 -42.10 2.34 1.81
C ASP A 269 -40.69 2.62 1.25
N TYR A 270 -39.93 1.56 0.93
CA TYR A 270 -38.51 1.66 0.58
C TYR A 270 -38.20 0.94 -0.74
N ASP A 271 -37.42 1.60 -1.60
CA ASP A 271 -36.94 1.03 -2.86
C ASP A 271 -35.81 0.02 -2.64
N THR A 272 -35.02 0.21 -1.58
CA THR A 272 -33.85 -0.61 -1.27
C THR A 272 -33.78 -0.87 0.23
N ILE A 273 -33.50 -2.12 0.62
CA ILE A 273 -33.21 -2.46 2.02
C ILE A 273 -31.87 -3.17 2.06
N ILE A 274 -30.96 -2.65 2.90
CA ILE A 274 -29.65 -3.24 3.16
C ILE A 274 -29.50 -3.57 4.65
N ALA A 275 -28.82 -4.66 4.95
CA ALA A 275 -28.28 -4.94 6.27
C ALA A 275 -26.81 -4.49 6.35
N ILE A 276 -26.43 -3.88 7.46
CA ILE A 276 -25.08 -3.38 7.73
C ILE A 276 -24.54 -4.07 8.98
N GLN A 277 -23.41 -4.76 8.83
CA GLN A 277 -22.67 -5.41 9.92
C GLN A 277 -21.28 -4.80 10.07
N SER A 278 -20.71 -4.93 11.27
CA SER A 278 -19.34 -4.46 11.53
C SER A 278 -18.34 -5.36 10.81
N ALA A 279 -17.48 -4.77 9.97
CA ALA A 279 -16.34 -5.49 9.38
C ALA A 279 -15.07 -5.36 10.24
N SER A 280 -15.16 -4.78 11.44
CA SER A 280 -13.99 -4.53 12.31
C SER A 280 -13.21 -5.80 12.68
N GLY A 281 -13.88 -6.96 12.65
CA GLY A 281 -13.27 -8.27 12.89
C GLY A 281 -12.20 -8.67 11.87
N CYS A 282 -12.10 -8.01 10.71
CA CYS A 282 -11.01 -8.28 9.76
C CYS A 282 -9.63 -7.78 10.24
N GLY A 283 -9.58 -6.94 11.29
CA GLY A 283 -8.32 -6.49 11.90
C GLY A 283 -7.67 -5.26 11.26
N ILE A 284 -8.19 -4.75 10.12
CA ILE A 284 -7.59 -3.60 9.41
C ILE A 284 -7.46 -2.34 10.25
N LEU A 285 -8.35 -2.13 11.24
CA LEU A 285 -8.30 -0.99 12.16
C LEU A 285 -6.97 -0.91 12.94
N GLY A 286 -6.25 -2.02 13.07
CA GLY A 286 -4.94 -2.03 13.71
C GLY A 286 -3.86 -1.26 12.95
N ILE A 287 -4.06 -0.95 11.66
CA ILE A 287 -3.10 -0.15 10.87
C ILE A 287 -2.88 1.25 11.47
N GLU A 288 -3.89 1.78 12.16
CA GLU A 288 -3.87 3.08 12.83
C GLU A 288 -2.92 3.14 14.02
N LYS A 289 -2.50 1.98 14.54
CA LYS A 289 -1.58 1.86 15.68
C LYS A 289 -0.11 1.91 15.28
N VAL A 290 0.20 1.60 14.02
CA VAL A 290 1.59 1.45 13.56
C VAL A 290 2.24 2.81 13.29
N VAL A 291 1.54 3.71 12.59
CA VAL A 291 2.06 5.03 12.24
C VAL A 291 1.14 6.10 12.83
N PRO A 292 1.64 7.03 13.66
CA PRO A 292 0.81 8.07 14.29
C PRO A 292 -0.03 8.90 13.30
N LEU A 293 0.50 9.15 12.10
CA LEU A 293 -0.20 9.86 11.02
C LEU A 293 -1.52 9.19 10.61
N PHE A 294 -1.60 7.86 10.72
CA PHE A 294 -2.76 7.06 10.31
C PHE A 294 -3.80 6.87 11.42
N LYS A 295 -3.62 7.53 12.57
CA LYS A 295 -4.62 7.48 13.63
C LYS A 295 -5.94 8.10 13.18
N GLY A 296 -7.04 7.34 13.32
CA GLY A 296 -8.39 7.80 13.00
C GLY A 296 -8.68 7.95 11.50
N ILE A 297 -7.99 7.19 10.64
CA ILE A 297 -8.31 7.15 9.21
C ILE A 297 -9.56 6.31 8.92
N LEU A 298 -9.88 5.34 9.76
CA LEU A 298 -11.04 4.45 9.74
C LEU A 298 -11.86 4.62 11.02
N SER A 299 -11.22 4.84 12.17
CA SER A 299 -11.91 5.06 13.45
C SER A 299 -12.25 6.54 13.69
N ILE A 300 -13.35 6.80 14.39
CA ILE A 300 -13.71 8.14 14.89
C ILE A 300 -13.81 8.07 16.41
N LYS A 301 -13.27 9.08 17.12
CA LYS A 301 -13.53 9.26 18.55
C LYS A 301 -14.95 9.76 18.72
N GLN A 302 -15.87 8.90 19.17
CA GLN A 302 -17.23 9.29 19.48
C GLN A 302 -17.23 10.31 20.63
N ASN A 303 -17.76 11.51 20.37
CA ASN A 303 -17.93 12.59 21.35
C ASN A 303 -19.42 12.98 21.48
N SER A 304 -20.35 12.06 21.18
CA SER A 304 -21.78 12.30 21.31
C SER A 304 -22.16 12.31 22.79
N ARG A 305 -22.12 13.48 23.42
CA ARG A 305 -22.67 13.69 24.76
C ARG A 305 -24.16 13.96 24.63
N LEU A 306 -24.98 13.06 25.18
CA LEU A 306 -26.40 13.30 25.40
C LEU A 306 -26.55 14.56 26.27
N ARG A 307 -27.24 15.59 25.75
CA ARG A 307 -27.77 16.68 26.58
C ARG A 307 -29.21 16.28 26.88
N GLY A 308 -29.63 16.15 28.14
CA GLY A 308 -30.88 15.47 28.55
C GLY A 308 -32.25 15.95 28.02
N ASN A 309 -32.31 16.74 26.92
CA ASN A 309 -33.50 17.26 26.25
C ASN A 309 -33.46 17.04 24.71
N GLU A 310 -32.98 15.89 24.23
CA GLU A 310 -32.98 15.61 22.79
C GLU A 310 -34.35 15.13 22.31
N ASP A 311 -34.73 15.50 21.08
CA ASP A 311 -35.96 15.04 20.44
C ASP A 311 -35.79 13.62 19.86
N ASP A 312 -36.91 13.01 19.45
CA ASP A 312 -36.95 11.64 18.92
C ASP A 312 -36.05 11.47 17.68
N GLU A 313 -35.93 12.49 16.83
CA GLU A 313 -35.06 12.47 15.65
C GLU A 313 -33.59 12.46 16.04
N ARG A 314 -33.18 13.32 16.97
CA ARG A 314 -31.80 13.38 17.45
C ARG A 314 -31.41 12.10 18.17
N LEU A 315 -32.31 11.53 18.97
CA LEU A 315 -32.09 10.22 19.61
C LEU A 315 -31.91 9.10 18.57
N ALA A 316 -32.72 9.10 17.50
CA ALA A 316 -32.55 8.14 16.39
C ALA A 316 -31.20 8.32 15.69
N GLN A 317 -30.76 9.56 15.49
CA GLN A 317 -29.46 9.91 14.92
C GLN A 317 -28.30 9.40 15.77
N ILE A 318 -28.27 9.73 17.06
CA ILE A 318 -27.22 9.29 17.98
C ILE A 318 -27.17 7.77 18.04
N ARG A 319 -28.34 7.11 18.10
CA ARG A 319 -28.40 5.65 18.06
C ARG A 319 -27.78 5.10 16.78
N PHE A 320 -28.11 5.67 15.63
CA PHE A 320 -27.54 5.23 14.35
C PHE A 320 -26.01 5.38 14.28
N GLU A 321 -25.48 6.50 14.78
CA GLU A 321 -24.04 6.81 14.81
C GLU A 321 -23.22 5.90 15.76
N SER A 322 -23.85 5.42 16.83
CA SER A 322 -23.19 4.69 17.92
C SER A 322 -23.44 3.18 17.94
N SER A 323 -24.44 2.70 17.20
CA SER A 323 -24.88 1.31 17.30
C SER A 323 -23.89 0.29 16.73
N LEU A 324 -22.97 0.69 15.83
CA LEU A 324 -22.11 -0.25 15.14
C LEU A 324 -20.64 0.16 15.14
N SER A 325 -19.82 -0.64 15.82
CA SER A 325 -18.37 -0.42 15.86
C SER A 325 -17.77 -0.46 14.45
N GLY A 326 -16.90 0.50 14.14
CA GLY A 326 -16.21 0.59 12.85
C GLY A 326 -17.07 1.14 11.71
N PHE A 327 -18.34 1.48 11.93
CA PHE A 327 -19.20 2.14 10.96
C PHE A 327 -19.63 3.51 11.51
N HIS A 328 -19.15 4.59 10.91
CA HIS A 328 -19.46 5.95 11.34
C HIS A 328 -20.16 6.70 10.20
N PRO A 329 -21.50 6.75 10.18
CA PRO A 329 -22.23 7.48 9.15
C PRO A 329 -21.96 8.98 9.27
N ILE A 330 -21.78 9.65 8.14
CA ILE A 330 -21.57 11.11 8.09
C ILE A 330 -22.93 11.77 7.92
N LEU A 331 -23.49 12.26 9.01
CA LEU A 331 -24.83 12.88 9.02
C LEU A 331 -24.79 14.41 9.14
N GLU A 332 -23.61 14.94 9.46
CA GLU A 332 -23.31 16.37 9.60
C GLU A 332 -21.97 16.70 8.92
N PRO A 333 -21.77 17.95 8.46
CA PRO A 333 -20.50 18.38 7.87
C PRO A 333 -19.34 18.09 8.82
N THR A 334 -18.35 17.32 8.36
CA THR A 334 -17.23 16.83 9.19
C THR A 334 -15.89 17.29 8.63
N ASP A 335 -15.03 17.84 9.49
CA ASP A 335 -13.73 18.40 9.07
C ASP A 335 -12.84 17.36 8.37
N GLY A 336 -12.29 17.75 7.21
CA GLY A 336 -11.27 17.01 6.48
C GLY A 336 -11.78 15.73 5.82
N ILE A 337 -13.09 15.62 5.60
CA ILE A 337 -13.75 14.51 4.91
C ILE A 337 -14.30 15.01 3.58
N ALA A 338 -14.21 14.18 2.54
CA ALA A 338 -14.90 14.37 1.27
C ALA A 338 -15.55 13.05 0.87
N ALA A 339 -16.73 13.10 0.24
CA ALA A 339 -17.35 11.91 -0.36
C ALA A 339 -16.89 11.72 -1.81
N LEU A 340 -16.92 10.47 -2.28
CA LEU A 340 -16.65 10.20 -3.69
C LEU A 340 -17.72 10.86 -4.58
N GLN A 341 -17.26 11.75 -5.44
CA GLN A 341 -18.07 12.33 -6.50
C GLN A 341 -17.72 11.68 -7.84
N VAL A 342 -18.74 11.28 -8.60
CA VAL A 342 -18.58 10.70 -9.94
C VAL A 342 -19.16 11.69 -10.97
N PRO A 343 -18.30 12.44 -11.68
CA PRO A 343 -18.74 13.40 -12.70
C PRO A 343 -19.56 12.76 -13.82
N ALA A 344 -20.38 13.57 -14.51
CA ALA A 344 -21.18 13.11 -15.65
C ALA A 344 -20.30 12.46 -16.74
N THR A 345 -19.17 13.08 -17.08
CA THR A 345 -18.24 12.53 -18.09
C THR A 345 -17.67 11.16 -17.72
N TRP A 346 -17.55 10.85 -16.42
CA TRP A 346 -17.15 9.51 -15.96
C TRP A 346 -18.30 8.52 -16.16
N LYS A 347 -19.53 8.91 -15.82
CA LYS A 347 -20.73 8.08 -16.02
C LYS A 347 -20.94 7.77 -17.50
N ASP A 348 -20.82 8.76 -18.37
CA ASP A 348 -20.96 8.62 -19.82
C ASP A 348 -19.89 7.69 -20.39
N ALA A 349 -18.62 7.89 -20.02
CA ALA A 349 -17.51 7.03 -20.44
C ALA A 349 -17.69 5.57 -20.00
N MET A 350 -18.13 5.34 -18.74
CA MET A 350 -18.48 4.00 -18.28
C MET A 350 -19.65 3.41 -19.07
N GLN A 351 -20.66 4.21 -19.41
CA GLN A 351 -21.81 3.74 -20.16
C GLN A 351 -21.43 3.34 -21.60
N VAL A 352 -20.51 4.07 -22.25
CA VAL A 352 -19.95 3.68 -23.55
C VAL A 352 -19.31 2.29 -23.47
N LEU A 353 -18.46 2.05 -22.46
CA LEU A 353 -17.83 0.74 -22.26
C LEU A 353 -18.85 -0.37 -22.02
N ILE A 354 -19.87 -0.09 -21.21
CA ILE A 354 -20.92 -1.06 -20.86
C ILE A 354 -21.82 -1.39 -22.03
N ASN A 355 -22.05 -0.45 -22.94
CA ASN A 355 -22.78 -0.70 -24.18
C ASN A 355 -21.94 -1.55 -25.14
N ALA A 356 -20.61 -1.39 -25.13
CA ALA A 356 -19.70 -2.19 -25.95
C ALA A 356 -19.54 -3.66 -25.47
N THR A 357 -20.19 -4.06 -24.36
CA THR A 357 -20.17 -5.47 -23.92
C THR A 357 -21.25 -6.32 -24.58
N VAL A 358 -22.16 -5.70 -25.34
CA VAL A 358 -23.26 -6.39 -26.02
C VAL A 358 -23.26 -6.11 -27.52
N ASP A 359 -23.69 -7.09 -28.31
CA ASP A 359 -23.89 -6.95 -29.75
C ASP A 359 -25.27 -6.34 -30.07
N GLU A 360 -25.56 -6.17 -31.36
CA GLU A 360 -26.84 -5.64 -31.87
C GLU A 360 -28.07 -6.48 -31.48
N ASN A 361 -27.88 -7.77 -31.19
CA ASN A 361 -28.93 -8.69 -30.76
C ASN A 361 -29.07 -8.74 -29.23
N GLY A 362 -28.25 -7.98 -28.50
CA GLY A 362 -28.20 -7.98 -27.04
C GLY A 362 -27.44 -9.18 -26.44
N GLY A 363 -26.77 -9.98 -27.28
CA GLY A 363 -25.85 -11.04 -26.87
C GLY A 363 -24.53 -10.47 -26.37
N ARG A 364 -23.70 -11.30 -25.71
CA ARG A 364 -22.34 -10.88 -25.32
C ARG A 364 -21.45 -10.81 -26.54
N VAL A 365 -20.60 -9.79 -26.60
CA VAL A 365 -19.60 -9.68 -27.67
C VAL A 365 -18.57 -10.81 -27.62
N LYS A 366 -18.18 -11.34 -28.78
CA LYS A 366 -17.16 -12.41 -28.91
C LYS A 366 -15.75 -11.96 -28.47
N ARG A 367 -15.46 -10.66 -28.56
CA ARG A 367 -14.18 -10.07 -28.15
C ARG A 367 -14.43 -9.11 -27.00
N PRO A 368 -14.05 -9.46 -25.75
CA PRO A 368 -14.31 -8.60 -24.62
C PRO A 368 -13.47 -7.31 -24.70
N PRO A 369 -13.96 -6.17 -24.17
CA PRO A 369 -13.23 -4.91 -24.25
C PRO A 369 -11.86 -4.94 -23.57
N VAL A 370 -10.86 -4.38 -24.25
CA VAL A 370 -9.55 -3.98 -23.69
C VAL A 370 -9.55 -2.46 -23.53
N SER A 371 -9.43 -2.00 -22.29
CA SER A 371 -9.61 -0.61 -21.87
C SER A 371 -8.33 -0.04 -21.27
N VAL A 372 -7.85 1.11 -21.75
CA VAL A 372 -6.69 1.80 -21.19
C VAL A 372 -7.11 3.17 -20.65
N VAL A 373 -6.73 3.46 -19.40
CA VAL A 373 -7.00 4.74 -18.72
C VAL A 373 -5.70 5.54 -18.61
N CYS A 374 -5.64 6.71 -19.24
CA CYS A 374 -4.43 7.52 -19.36
C CYS A 374 -4.65 9.00 -19.06
N GLY A 375 -3.57 9.72 -18.74
CA GLY A 375 -3.58 11.16 -18.41
C GLY A 375 -2.65 11.55 -17.25
N GLY A 376 -2.60 12.85 -16.94
CA GLY A 376 -1.68 13.42 -15.96
C GLY A 376 -1.82 12.89 -14.52
N LYS A 377 -0.85 13.22 -13.66
CA LYS A 377 -0.90 12.90 -12.22
C LYS A 377 -2.09 13.60 -11.55
N LYS A 378 -2.67 12.98 -10.52
CA LYS A 378 -3.75 13.54 -9.68
C LYS A 378 -5.07 13.90 -10.42
N MET A 379 -5.37 13.22 -11.53
CA MET A 379 -6.61 13.47 -12.30
C MET A 379 -7.81 12.60 -11.94
N GLY A 380 -7.61 11.56 -11.12
CA GLY A 380 -8.65 10.58 -10.79
C GLY A 380 -8.57 9.25 -11.55
N LYS A 381 -7.52 9.02 -12.33
CA LYS A 381 -7.30 7.79 -13.12
C LYS A 381 -7.50 6.51 -12.32
N SER A 382 -6.76 6.32 -11.22
CA SER A 382 -6.85 5.10 -10.41
C SER A 382 -8.27 4.89 -9.84
N THR A 383 -8.96 5.97 -9.47
CA THR A 383 -10.36 5.89 -9.04
C THR A 383 -11.25 5.43 -10.19
N PHE A 384 -11.16 6.04 -11.37
CA PHE A 384 -11.94 5.65 -12.54
C PHE A 384 -11.64 4.21 -12.98
N SER A 385 -10.37 3.80 -13.01
CA SER A 385 -9.95 2.42 -13.28
C SER A 385 -10.60 1.42 -12.32
N ARG A 386 -10.71 1.76 -11.03
CA ARG A 386 -11.43 0.94 -10.04
C ARG A 386 -12.95 0.92 -10.27
N LEU A 387 -13.54 2.07 -10.60
CA LEU A 387 -14.97 2.15 -10.91
C LEU A 387 -15.33 1.31 -12.14
N ILE A 388 -14.54 1.36 -13.21
CA ILE A 388 -14.79 0.55 -14.42
C ILE A 388 -14.56 -0.93 -14.14
N LEU A 389 -13.54 -1.30 -13.37
CA LEU A 389 -13.32 -2.68 -12.93
C LEU A 389 -14.56 -3.20 -12.20
N ASN A 390 -15.03 -2.48 -11.19
CA ASN A 390 -16.20 -2.84 -10.40
C ASN A 390 -17.46 -2.92 -11.28
N ARG A 391 -17.65 -1.96 -12.18
CA ARG A 391 -18.80 -1.97 -13.09
C ARG A 391 -18.76 -3.15 -14.07
N MET A 392 -17.57 -3.50 -14.57
CA MET A 392 -17.37 -4.65 -15.46
C MET A 392 -17.57 -5.99 -14.74
N LEU A 393 -17.28 -6.08 -13.44
CA LEU A 393 -17.61 -7.24 -12.61
C LEU A 393 -19.12 -7.45 -12.42
N ASN A 394 -19.95 -6.47 -12.74
CA ASN A 394 -21.39 -6.71 -12.89
C ASN A 394 -21.75 -7.36 -14.23
N ARG A 395 -20.89 -7.33 -15.26
CA ARG A 395 -21.14 -7.88 -16.61
C ARG A 395 -20.36 -9.17 -16.90
N TYR A 396 -19.21 -9.33 -16.27
CA TYR A 396 -18.32 -10.46 -16.41
C TYR A 396 -17.99 -11.02 -15.03
N ARG A 397 -17.86 -12.34 -14.93
CA ARG A 397 -17.53 -13.00 -13.67
C ARG A 397 -16.06 -12.84 -13.30
N LYS A 398 -15.19 -12.62 -14.29
CA LYS A 398 -13.78 -12.23 -14.13
C LYS A 398 -13.47 -10.98 -14.95
N VAL A 399 -12.57 -10.14 -14.44
CA VAL A 399 -11.98 -9.01 -15.17
C VAL A 399 -10.48 -9.02 -14.94
N ALA A 400 -9.70 -8.97 -16.03
CA ALA A 400 -8.26 -8.80 -15.96
C ALA A 400 -7.91 -7.32 -15.67
N PHE A 401 -6.88 -7.10 -14.86
CA PHE A 401 -6.41 -5.76 -14.50
C PHE A 401 -4.88 -5.69 -14.54
N ILE A 402 -4.33 -4.78 -15.35
CA ILE A 402 -2.90 -4.47 -15.38
C ILE A 402 -2.68 -3.10 -14.75
N GLU A 403 -1.82 -3.05 -13.74
CA GLU A 403 -1.38 -1.80 -13.12
C GLU A 403 0.02 -1.44 -13.61
N CYS A 404 0.15 -0.26 -14.23
CA CYS A 404 1.42 0.27 -14.72
C CYS A 404 1.94 1.42 -13.84
N ASP A 405 1.17 1.96 -12.89
CA ASP A 405 1.64 2.95 -11.90
C ASP A 405 2.33 2.25 -10.72
N ILE A 406 3.64 2.05 -10.84
CA ILE A 406 4.46 1.43 -9.80
C ILE A 406 4.64 2.31 -8.54
N GLY A 407 4.20 3.56 -8.56
CA GLY A 407 4.28 4.48 -7.44
C GLY A 407 3.08 4.38 -6.50
N GLN A 408 1.88 4.23 -7.05
CA GLN A 408 0.61 4.12 -6.33
C GLN A 408 -0.25 3.00 -6.94
N SER A 409 0.25 1.77 -6.84
CA SER A 409 -0.37 0.60 -7.43
C SER A 409 -1.70 0.22 -6.77
N GLU A 410 -2.64 -0.26 -7.57
CA GLU A 410 -3.79 -1.06 -7.13
C GLU A 410 -3.35 -2.52 -6.87
N PHE A 411 -3.94 -3.19 -5.86
CA PHE A 411 -3.74 -4.61 -5.48
C PHE A 411 -2.35 -5.02 -4.97
N THR A 412 -1.28 -4.42 -5.47
CA THR A 412 0.11 -4.73 -5.13
C THR A 412 0.79 -3.56 -4.41
N PRO A 413 1.78 -3.82 -3.54
CA PRO A 413 2.67 -2.78 -3.04
C PRO A 413 3.43 -2.02 -4.13
N VAL A 414 4.03 -0.89 -3.74
CA VAL A 414 4.90 -0.05 -4.60
C VAL A 414 6.03 -0.87 -5.24
N GLY A 415 6.39 -0.51 -6.48
CA GLY A 415 7.54 -1.03 -7.20
C GLY A 415 7.25 -2.28 -8.03
N MET A 416 5.97 -2.65 -8.16
CA MET A 416 5.54 -3.81 -8.96
C MET A 416 4.65 -3.39 -10.11
N VAL A 417 4.82 -4.07 -11.24
CA VAL A 417 3.80 -4.17 -12.29
C VAL A 417 3.18 -5.56 -12.22
N ALA A 418 1.86 -5.65 -12.38
CA ALA A 418 1.16 -6.90 -12.13
C ALA A 418 -0.11 -7.04 -12.96
N LEU A 419 -0.36 -8.26 -13.43
CA LEU A 419 -1.61 -8.73 -14.00
C LEU A 419 -2.41 -9.45 -12.90
N HIS A 420 -3.65 -9.00 -12.69
CA HIS A 420 -4.61 -9.62 -11.78
C HIS A 420 -5.80 -10.16 -12.57
N VAL A 421 -6.36 -11.28 -12.14
CA VAL A 421 -7.67 -11.77 -12.60
C VAL A 421 -8.63 -11.63 -11.43
N VAL A 422 -9.52 -10.65 -11.50
CA VAL A 422 -10.35 -10.18 -10.40
C VAL A 422 -11.75 -10.78 -10.52
N GLN A 423 -12.31 -11.29 -9.42
CA GLN A 423 -13.67 -11.87 -9.36
C GLN A 423 -14.60 -11.17 -8.36
N THR A 424 -14.04 -10.36 -7.47
CA THR A 424 -14.76 -9.65 -6.43
C THR A 424 -14.45 -8.16 -6.50
N PRO A 425 -15.43 -7.28 -6.29
CA PRO A 425 -15.22 -5.84 -6.45
C PRO A 425 -14.21 -5.29 -5.44
N ALA A 426 -13.43 -4.30 -5.86
CA ALA A 426 -12.53 -3.53 -5.02
C ALA A 426 -13.31 -2.37 -4.37
N LEU A 427 -13.87 -2.63 -3.19
CA LEU A 427 -14.74 -1.68 -2.48
C LEU A 427 -14.00 -0.92 -1.37
N GLY A 428 -12.92 -0.23 -1.74
CA GLY A 428 -12.23 0.69 -0.84
C GLY A 428 -11.01 1.35 -1.46
N ALA A 429 -10.09 1.82 -0.61
CA ALA A 429 -8.79 2.34 -1.02
C ALA A 429 -7.78 1.21 -1.28
N PRO A 430 -6.72 1.39 -2.11
CA PRO A 430 -5.85 0.29 -2.56
C PRO A 430 -5.31 -0.62 -1.43
N PHE A 431 -4.96 -0.02 -0.28
CA PHE A 431 -4.43 -0.76 0.86
C PHE A 431 -5.47 -1.64 1.57
N THR A 432 -6.76 -1.58 1.25
CA THR A 432 -7.81 -2.36 1.91
C THR A 432 -8.15 -3.64 1.18
N HIS A 433 -7.53 -3.89 0.03
CA HIS A 433 -7.80 -5.07 -0.78
C HIS A 433 -6.55 -5.52 -1.56
N PRO A 434 -5.39 -5.68 -0.90
CA PRO A 434 -4.24 -6.30 -1.55
C PRO A 434 -4.60 -7.71 -2.05
N ARG A 435 -4.06 -8.09 -3.20
CA ARG A 435 -4.33 -9.39 -3.83
C ARG A 435 -3.05 -10.03 -4.33
N GLN A 436 -3.11 -11.35 -4.44
CA GLN A 436 -2.07 -12.09 -5.13
C GLN A 436 -2.25 -11.90 -6.64
N PRO A 437 -1.20 -11.47 -7.36
CA PRO A 437 -1.26 -11.33 -8.81
C PRO A 437 -1.30 -12.70 -9.49
N TYR A 438 -1.87 -12.74 -10.69
CA TYR A 438 -1.73 -13.86 -11.62
C TYR A 438 -0.26 -13.96 -12.06
N ARG A 439 0.31 -12.83 -12.46
CA ARG A 439 1.74 -12.67 -12.76
C ARG A 439 2.19 -11.26 -12.40
N ALA A 440 3.41 -11.11 -11.89
CA ALA A 440 3.95 -9.81 -11.53
C ALA A 440 5.47 -9.75 -11.71
N PHE A 441 5.99 -8.53 -11.77
CA PHE A 441 7.42 -8.24 -11.83
C PHE A 441 7.77 -7.12 -10.86
N PHE A 442 8.91 -7.24 -10.20
CA PHE A 442 9.43 -6.19 -9.34
C PHE A 442 10.40 -5.31 -10.14
N VAL A 443 9.97 -4.07 -10.38
CA VAL A 443 10.76 -3.03 -11.06
C VAL A 443 11.67 -2.34 -10.05
N GLY A 444 11.32 -2.34 -8.76
CA GLY A 444 12.25 -1.94 -7.70
C GLY A 444 12.29 -0.45 -7.35
N ASN A 445 11.53 0.40 -8.02
CA ASN A 445 11.38 1.81 -7.66
C ASN A 445 9.93 2.29 -7.83
N SER A 446 9.61 3.48 -7.31
CA SER A 446 8.31 4.14 -7.43
C SER A 446 8.13 4.96 -8.71
N THR A 447 9.12 4.95 -9.60
CA THR A 447 9.07 5.59 -10.93
C THR A 447 9.86 4.75 -11.92
N PRO A 448 9.50 4.70 -13.20
CA PRO A 448 10.22 3.91 -14.20
C PRO A 448 11.54 4.57 -14.67
N ARG A 449 11.94 5.70 -14.08
CA ARG A 449 13.03 6.54 -14.56
C ARG A 449 14.38 5.83 -14.66
N ASP A 450 14.70 4.98 -13.69
CA ASP A 450 16.05 4.41 -13.58
C ASP A 450 16.29 3.27 -14.58
N ASP A 451 15.23 2.59 -15.03
CA ASP A 451 15.28 1.54 -16.05
C ASP A 451 13.93 1.45 -16.81
N PRO A 452 13.67 2.39 -17.75
CA PRO A 452 12.41 2.44 -18.48
C PRO A 452 12.22 1.26 -19.43
N ASP A 453 13.32 0.69 -19.94
CA ASP A 453 13.30 -0.45 -20.85
C ASP A 453 12.89 -1.73 -20.11
N TYR A 454 13.46 -2.00 -18.93
CA TYR A 454 13.03 -3.13 -18.11
C TYR A 454 11.57 -2.98 -17.64
N TYR A 455 11.16 -1.76 -17.26
CA TYR A 455 9.77 -1.47 -16.93
C TYR A 455 8.81 -1.81 -18.09
N MET A 456 9.15 -1.39 -19.32
CA MET A 456 8.34 -1.68 -20.51
C MET A 456 8.36 -3.17 -20.87
N ALA A 457 9.52 -3.84 -20.77
CA ALA A 457 9.64 -5.29 -21.00
C ALA A 457 8.73 -6.08 -20.06
N CYS A 458 8.70 -5.73 -18.77
CA CYS A 458 7.79 -6.33 -17.80
C CYS A 458 6.32 -6.15 -18.20
N ILE A 459 5.92 -4.95 -18.62
CA ILE A 459 4.52 -4.70 -19.02
C ILE A 459 4.15 -5.46 -20.29
N LYS A 460 5.02 -5.47 -21.30
CA LYS A 460 4.80 -6.23 -22.54
C LYS A 460 4.60 -7.72 -22.25
N GLU A 461 5.37 -8.28 -21.32
CA GLU A 461 5.19 -9.68 -20.91
C GLU A 461 3.87 -9.93 -20.17
N LEU A 462 3.38 -8.97 -19.37
CA LEU A 462 2.05 -9.07 -18.74
C LEU A 462 0.92 -9.01 -19.79
N VAL A 463 1.03 -8.12 -20.77
CA VAL A 463 0.07 -8.03 -21.89
C VAL A 463 0.08 -9.32 -22.70
N ARG A 464 1.27 -9.86 -23.02
CA ARG A 464 1.42 -11.16 -23.71
C ARG A 464 0.78 -12.29 -22.90
N THR A 465 1.03 -12.33 -21.59
CA THR A 465 0.45 -13.32 -20.67
C THR A 465 -1.08 -13.24 -20.67
N TYR A 466 -1.66 -12.04 -20.66
CA TYR A 466 -3.10 -11.88 -20.72
C TYR A 466 -3.70 -12.50 -21.99
N TYR A 467 -3.16 -12.15 -23.16
CA TYR A 467 -3.67 -12.67 -24.43
C TYR A 467 -3.47 -14.19 -24.55
N ALA A 468 -2.30 -14.71 -24.17
CA ALA A 468 -1.96 -16.12 -24.32
C ALA A 468 -2.65 -17.04 -23.29
N GLU A 469 -2.91 -16.58 -22.06
CA GLU A 469 -3.28 -17.47 -20.96
C GLU A 469 -4.60 -17.12 -20.24
N VAL A 470 -5.11 -15.89 -20.40
CA VAL A 470 -6.24 -15.35 -19.61
C VAL A 470 -7.46 -15.02 -20.45
N SER A 471 -7.30 -14.41 -21.63
CA SER A 471 -8.44 -13.89 -22.38
C SER A 471 -9.39 -14.98 -22.90
N HIS A 472 -8.88 -16.20 -23.09
CA HIS A 472 -9.56 -17.35 -23.73
C HIS A 472 -10.17 -17.04 -25.11
N THR A 473 -9.81 -15.90 -25.69
CA THR A 473 -10.06 -15.55 -27.10
C THR A 473 -8.72 -15.63 -27.81
N ARG A 474 -8.63 -16.41 -28.89
CA ARG A 474 -7.42 -16.44 -29.74
C ARG A 474 -6.99 -15.02 -30.12
N THR A 475 -5.68 -14.86 -30.25
CA THR A 475 -4.94 -13.63 -30.57
C THR A 475 -5.48 -12.88 -31.80
N TRP A 476 -5.02 -11.64 -31.94
CA TRP A 476 -5.35 -10.72 -33.04
C TRP A 476 -5.08 -11.29 -34.45
N ASP A 477 -4.11 -12.21 -34.61
CA ASP A 477 -3.51 -12.57 -35.90
C ASP A 477 -4.05 -13.85 -36.58
N ASP A 478 -5.06 -14.51 -36.00
CA ASP A 478 -5.68 -15.66 -36.67
C ASP A 478 -6.88 -15.20 -37.52
N THR A 479 -6.62 -14.95 -38.80
CA THR A 479 -7.60 -15.17 -39.86
C THR A 479 -7.70 -16.68 -40.10
N ASP A 480 -8.91 -17.21 -40.02
CA ASP A 480 -9.29 -18.60 -40.30
C ASP A 480 -9.02 -19.63 -39.18
N ASP A 481 -10.09 -20.00 -38.46
CA ASP A 481 -10.55 -21.39 -38.33
C ASP A 481 -11.81 -21.48 -37.45
N ASP A 482 -12.92 -21.88 -38.07
CA ASP A 482 -14.28 -22.01 -37.52
C ASP A 482 -14.53 -23.38 -36.86
N TYR A 483 -13.52 -23.94 -36.20
CA TYR A 483 -13.58 -25.27 -35.60
C TYR A 483 -13.16 -25.26 -34.12
N HIS A 484 -14.07 -24.80 -33.26
CA HIS A 484 -14.24 -25.35 -31.91
C HIS A 484 -15.72 -25.55 -31.64
N SER A 485 -16.06 -26.69 -31.05
CA SER A 485 -17.41 -27.09 -30.66
C SER A 485 -18.03 -26.10 -29.68
N ASP A 486 -19.30 -25.75 -29.87
CA ASP A 486 -20.16 -24.91 -29.02
C ASP A 486 -20.32 -25.38 -27.54
N ASP A 487 -19.55 -26.39 -27.11
CA ASP A 487 -19.72 -27.09 -25.83
C ASP A 487 -18.79 -26.61 -24.70
N ASP A 488 -17.80 -25.76 -24.97
CA ASP A 488 -17.03 -25.08 -23.91
C ASP A 488 -17.55 -23.65 -23.72
N GLU A 489 -18.17 -23.38 -22.57
CA GLU A 489 -18.52 -22.03 -22.09
C GLU A 489 -17.25 -21.19 -21.82
N ASP A 490 -16.48 -20.87 -22.87
CA ASP A 490 -15.25 -20.09 -22.75
C ASP A 490 -15.57 -18.70 -22.18
N GLU A 491 -15.24 -18.52 -20.90
CA GLU A 491 -15.48 -17.29 -20.17
C GLU A 491 -14.58 -16.17 -20.72
N HIS A 492 -15.12 -15.31 -21.59
CA HIS A 492 -14.44 -14.12 -22.06
C HIS A 492 -14.06 -13.18 -20.89
N ILE A 493 -12.76 -12.83 -20.77
CA ILE A 493 -12.25 -11.97 -19.69
C ILE A 493 -11.80 -10.61 -20.26
N PRO A 494 -12.52 -9.49 -20.00
CA PRO A 494 -12.08 -8.15 -20.42
C PRO A 494 -10.84 -7.68 -19.65
N LEU A 495 -10.12 -6.71 -20.21
CA LEU A 495 -8.92 -6.13 -19.59
C LEU A 495 -9.08 -4.63 -19.31
N VAL A 496 -8.70 -4.23 -18.11
CA VAL A 496 -8.52 -2.82 -17.71
C VAL A 496 -7.05 -2.56 -17.43
N ILE A 497 -6.48 -1.52 -18.04
CA ILE A 497 -5.10 -1.08 -17.81
C ILE A 497 -5.10 0.34 -17.25
N ASN A 498 -4.52 0.52 -16.06
CA ASN A 498 -4.25 1.83 -15.47
C ASN A 498 -2.81 2.26 -15.79
N THR A 499 -2.62 3.44 -16.38
CA THR A 499 -1.27 3.92 -16.74
C THR A 499 -0.66 4.83 -15.66
N GLN A 500 0.68 4.95 -15.68
CA GLN A 500 1.37 5.99 -14.92
C GLN A 500 0.95 7.41 -15.34
N GLY A 501 1.16 8.38 -14.46
CA GLY A 501 0.78 9.78 -14.71
C GLY A 501 1.79 10.65 -15.48
N TRP A 502 2.82 10.07 -16.10
CA TRP A 502 3.82 10.83 -16.87
C TRP A 502 3.36 10.94 -18.32
N ILE A 503 3.07 12.16 -18.77
CA ILE A 503 2.45 12.45 -20.07
C ILE A 503 3.33 13.31 -20.98
N LYS A 504 4.62 13.47 -20.62
CA LYS A 504 5.62 14.27 -21.34
C LYS A 504 6.95 13.51 -21.39
N GLY A 505 7.78 13.79 -22.39
CA GLY A 505 9.10 13.18 -22.60
C GLY A 505 9.04 11.65 -22.56
N MET A 506 10.03 11.02 -21.93
CA MET A 506 10.11 9.56 -21.75
C MET A 506 8.80 8.91 -21.28
N GLY A 507 8.06 9.56 -20.38
CA GLY A 507 6.79 9.00 -19.89
C GLY A 507 5.71 8.92 -20.96
N TYR A 508 5.68 9.88 -21.87
CA TYR A 508 4.78 9.87 -23.02
C TYR A 508 5.19 8.80 -24.04
N ASP A 509 6.49 8.63 -24.29
CA ASP A 509 7.00 7.59 -25.18
C ASP A 509 6.63 6.18 -24.66
N LEU A 510 6.75 5.97 -23.34
CA LEU A 510 6.31 4.73 -22.69
C LEU A 510 4.79 4.52 -22.85
N LEU A 511 3.97 5.57 -22.74
CA LEU A 511 2.53 5.48 -22.98
C LEU A 511 2.21 5.07 -24.41
N LEU A 512 2.86 5.70 -25.41
CA LEU A 512 2.64 5.36 -26.82
C LEU A 512 3.06 3.91 -27.12
N GLN A 513 4.21 3.46 -26.60
CA GLN A 513 4.64 2.06 -26.74
C GLN A 513 3.65 1.08 -26.11
N LEU A 514 3.12 1.40 -24.93
CA LEU A 514 2.11 0.57 -24.27
C LEU A 514 0.84 0.46 -25.12
N LEU A 515 0.33 1.60 -25.63
CA LEU A 515 -0.90 1.62 -26.42
C LEU A 515 -0.73 0.89 -27.74
N ASP A 516 0.41 1.07 -28.41
CA ASP A 516 0.74 0.39 -29.65
C ASP A 516 0.81 -1.14 -29.45
N TYR A 517 1.51 -1.59 -28.41
CA TYR A 517 1.65 -3.02 -28.10
C TYR A 517 0.35 -3.66 -27.59
N THR A 518 -0.46 -2.93 -26.82
CA THR A 518 -1.71 -3.44 -26.25
C THR A 518 -2.83 -3.51 -27.29
N ALA A 519 -2.84 -2.59 -28.26
CA ALA A 519 -3.91 -2.39 -29.22
C ALA A 519 -5.31 -2.30 -28.56
N PRO A 520 -5.54 -1.32 -27.67
CA PRO A 520 -6.77 -1.26 -26.89
C PRO A 520 -7.98 -0.97 -27.78
N SER A 521 -9.14 -1.52 -27.40
CA SER A 521 -10.44 -1.20 -28.00
C SER A 521 -11.03 0.12 -27.50
N HIS A 522 -10.68 0.52 -26.27
CA HIS A 522 -11.21 1.70 -25.60
C HIS A 522 -10.08 2.48 -24.92
N ILE A 523 -10.00 3.78 -25.17
CA ILE A 523 -9.04 4.69 -24.55
C ILE A 523 -9.79 5.79 -23.79
N PHE A 524 -9.53 5.89 -22.49
CA PHE A 524 -10.06 6.92 -21.61
C PHE A 524 -8.96 7.95 -21.32
N GLY A 525 -9.06 9.13 -21.94
CA GLY A 525 -8.08 10.20 -21.79
C GLY A 525 -8.56 11.25 -20.79
N PHE A 526 -7.85 11.37 -19.67
CA PHE A 526 -8.15 12.38 -18.65
C PHE A 526 -7.70 13.77 -19.09
N HIS A 527 -8.58 14.75 -18.84
CA HIS A 527 -8.38 16.15 -19.16
C HIS A 527 -8.81 17.06 -18.01
N SER A 528 -7.96 18.00 -17.63
CA SER A 528 -8.25 19.12 -16.76
C SER A 528 -8.53 20.39 -17.57
N PRO A 529 -9.73 20.98 -17.45
CA PRO A 529 -10.03 22.28 -18.06
C PRO A 529 -9.19 23.41 -17.48
N SER A 530 -8.82 23.32 -16.19
CA SER A 530 -8.12 24.37 -15.45
C SER A 530 -6.59 24.26 -15.51
N ASN A 531 -6.04 23.11 -15.91
CA ASN A 531 -4.59 22.91 -15.99
C ASN A 531 -4.19 22.25 -17.32
N GLY A 532 -4.04 23.06 -18.36
CA GLY A 532 -3.65 22.63 -19.70
C GLY A 532 -2.34 21.85 -19.75
N GLU A 533 -1.36 22.20 -18.90
CA GLU A 533 -0.03 21.56 -18.90
C GLU A 533 -0.05 20.11 -18.42
N SER A 534 -1.11 19.74 -17.71
CA SER A 534 -1.32 18.42 -17.14
C SER A 534 -2.14 17.49 -18.04
N ASN A 535 -2.50 17.97 -19.24
CA ASN A 535 -3.25 17.24 -20.25
C ASN A 535 -2.33 16.58 -21.27
N LEU A 536 -2.82 15.48 -21.84
CA LEU A 536 -2.22 14.87 -23.03
C LEU A 536 -2.21 15.89 -24.19
N PRO A 537 -1.27 15.77 -25.14
CA PRO A 537 -1.24 16.61 -26.33
C PRO A 537 -2.59 16.59 -27.07
N GLN A 538 -3.01 17.73 -27.64
CA GLN A 538 -4.28 17.82 -28.36
C GLN A 538 -4.36 16.85 -29.56
N SER A 539 -3.22 16.57 -30.19
CA SER A 539 -3.11 15.60 -31.28
C SER A 539 -3.19 14.13 -30.85
N PHE A 540 -3.17 13.83 -29.54
CA PHE A 540 -3.02 12.47 -29.03
C PHE A 540 -4.03 11.48 -29.62
N PHE A 541 -5.33 11.80 -29.61
CA PHE A 541 -6.34 10.91 -30.18
C PHE A 541 -6.23 10.76 -31.71
N THR A 542 -5.84 11.82 -32.41
CA THR A 542 -5.58 11.77 -33.86
C THR A 542 -4.40 10.84 -34.16
N THR A 543 -3.30 10.99 -33.44
CA THR A 543 -2.12 10.12 -33.55
C THR A 543 -2.48 8.65 -33.30
N MET A 544 -3.28 8.36 -32.28
CA MET A 544 -3.72 6.99 -32.00
C MET A 544 -4.60 6.40 -33.11
N LYS A 545 -5.47 7.22 -33.74
CA LYS A 545 -6.29 6.78 -34.89
C LYS A 545 -5.44 6.48 -36.12
N GLU A 546 -4.48 7.35 -36.42
CA GLU A 546 -3.54 7.17 -37.54
C GLU A 546 -2.69 5.92 -37.35
N GLN A 547 -2.15 5.69 -36.15
CA GLN A 547 -1.38 4.49 -35.83
C GLN A 547 -2.21 3.20 -35.95
N ALA A 548 -3.47 3.22 -35.50
CA ALA A 548 -4.37 2.09 -35.70
C ALA A 548 -4.62 1.82 -37.19
N HIS A 549 -4.89 2.88 -37.97
CA HIS A 549 -5.14 2.77 -39.41
C HIS A 549 -3.91 2.23 -40.18
N LEU A 550 -2.72 2.77 -39.93
CA LEU A 550 -1.48 2.34 -40.58
C LEU A 550 -1.13 0.87 -40.29
N ALA A 551 -1.50 0.39 -39.11
CA ALA A 551 -1.32 -1.00 -38.71
C ALA A 551 -2.46 -1.93 -39.18
N GLY A 552 -3.43 -1.44 -39.96
CA GLY A 552 -4.59 -2.23 -40.42
C GLY A 552 -5.55 -2.62 -39.29
N ARG A 553 -5.56 -1.87 -38.18
CA ARG A 553 -6.31 -2.19 -36.97
C ARG A 553 -7.64 -1.40 -36.88
N GLN A 554 -8.62 -1.98 -36.20
CA GLN A 554 -9.86 -1.26 -35.86
C GLN A 554 -9.52 -0.05 -34.97
N GLN A 555 -10.09 1.11 -35.27
CA GLN A 555 -9.87 2.30 -34.47
C GLN A 555 -10.50 2.16 -33.07
N PRO A 556 -9.79 2.54 -32.00
CA PRO A 556 -10.35 2.52 -30.66
C PRO A 556 -11.48 3.54 -30.49
N SER A 557 -12.39 3.23 -29.58
CA SER A 557 -13.33 4.20 -29.04
C SER A 557 -12.61 5.12 -28.05
N PHE A 558 -12.83 6.43 -28.17
CA PHE A 558 -12.20 7.44 -27.32
C PHE A 558 -13.22 8.12 -26.43
N SER A 559 -12.92 8.22 -25.14
CA SER A 559 -13.71 8.99 -24.18
C SER A 559 -12.83 10.04 -23.49
N TYR A 560 -13.24 11.31 -23.56
CA TYR A 560 -12.66 12.37 -22.75
C TYR A 560 -13.26 12.32 -21.34
N VAL A 561 -12.40 12.20 -20.34
CA VAL A 561 -12.81 12.09 -18.95
C VAL A 561 -12.32 13.30 -18.17
N SER A 562 -13.24 14.05 -17.56
CA SER A 562 -12.87 15.28 -16.83
C SER A 562 -12.14 14.95 -15.54
N ALA A 563 -11.05 15.65 -15.26
CA ALA A 563 -10.39 15.60 -13.98
C ALA A 563 -11.31 16.15 -12.87
N VAL A 564 -11.28 15.52 -11.70
CA VAL A 564 -11.95 16.09 -10.52
C VAL A 564 -11.01 17.12 -9.91
N VAL A 565 -11.40 18.40 -9.95
CA VAL A 565 -10.67 19.47 -9.27
C VAL A 565 -10.94 19.35 -7.78
N LEU A 566 -9.92 18.93 -7.03
CA LEU A 566 -10.01 18.76 -5.58
C LEU A 566 -9.74 20.12 -4.91
N GLY A 567 -10.74 21.00 -4.93
CA GLY A 567 -10.75 22.30 -4.27
C GLY A 567 -10.18 23.45 -5.12
N ASP A 568 -10.76 24.64 -4.95
CA ASP A 568 -10.12 25.89 -5.38
C ASP A 568 -8.86 26.13 -4.55
N GLU A 569 -7.86 26.83 -5.10
CA GLU A 569 -6.60 27.20 -4.42
C GLU A 569 -6.82 27.92 -3.07
N SER A 570 -8.02 28.44 -2.84
CA SER A 570 -8.46 29.10 -1.60
C SER A 570 -8.87 28.16 -0.46
N SER A 571 -9.09 26.86 -0.73
CA SER A 571 -9.57 25.87 0.24
C SER A 571 -8.59 24.70 0.40
N ALA A 572 -8.19 24.41 1.64
CA ALA A 572 -7.28 23.31 1.94
C ALA A 572 -7.96 21.96 1.69
N SER A 573 -7.74 21.38 0.51
CA SER A 573 -8.28 20.07 0.13
C SER A 573 -7.89 18.99 1.16
N PRO A 574 -8.81 18.10 1.59
CA PRO A 574 -8.55 17.08 2.62
C PRO A 574 -7.50 16.07 2.16
N PHE A 575 -7.30 15.97 0.84
CA PHE A 575 -6.33 15.12 0.16
C PHE A 575 -4.90 15.66 0.21
N THR A 576 -4.68 16.89 0.72
CA THR A 576 -3.32 17.43 0.92
C THR A 576 -2.62 16.87 2.15
N LYS A 577 -3.37 16.30 3.10
CA LYS A 577 -2.82 15.73 4.34
C LYS A 577 -1.97 14.48 4.10
N TYR A 578 -2.33 13.66 3.11
CA TYR A 578 -1.65 12.39 2.82
C TYR A 578 -0.93 12.48 1.48
N HIS A 579 0.38 12.31 1.51
CA HIS A 579 1.22 12.36 0.33
C HIS A 579 1.39 10.98 -0.31
N PRO A 580 1.88 10.90 -1.55
CA PRO A 580 2.19 9.62 -2.19
C PRO A 580 3.08 8.68 -1.36
N ALA A 581 3.99 9.20 -0.55
CA ALA A 581 4.80 8.39 0.37
C ALA A 581 3.96 7.69 1.45
N ASP A 582 2.91 8.36 1.95
CA ASP A 582 2.02 7.85 2.97
C ASP A 582 1.12 6.72 2.42
N HIS A 583 0.62 6.88 1.20
CA HIS A 583 -0.13 5.83 0.52
C HIS A 583 0.71 4.58 0.26
N ARG A 584 1.99 4.74 -0.10
CA ARG A 584 2.94 3.63 -0.21
C ARG A 584 3.18 2.95 1.13
N ALA A 585 3.30 3.72 2.21
CA ALA A 585 3.42 3.18 3.56
C ALA A 585 2.18 2.38 3.97
N LEU A 586 0.97 2.88 3.71
CA LEU A 586 -0.28 2.15 3.94
C LEU A 586 -0.33 0.83 3.16
N ALA A 587 0.02 0.84 1.87
CA ALA A 587 0.03 -0.35 1.04
C ALA A 587 1.03 -1.40 1.54
N LEU A 588 2.25 -0.99 1.89
CA LEU A 588 3.28 -1.88 2.46
C LEU A 588 2.85 -2.45 3.81
N LEU A 589 2.34 -1.61 4.71
CA LEU A 589 1.87 -2.06 6.02
C LEU A 589 0.70 -3.04 5.88
N SER A 590 -0.30 -2.70 5.08
CA SER A 590 -1.41 -3.61 4.79
C SER A 590 -0.90 -4.96 4.29
N TYR A 591 -0.01 -4.96 3.30
CA TYR A 591 0.58 -6.17 2.73
C TYR A 591 1.28 -7.04 3.78
N PHE A 592 2.24 -6.50 4.52
CA PHE A 592 3.02 -7.29 5.49
C PHE A 592 2.21 -7.78 6.70
N TYR A 593 1.08 -7.12 6.99
CA TYR A 593 0.19 -7.51 8.09
C TYR A 593 -0.96 -8.41 7.65
N LEU A 594 -1.10 -8.73 6.35
CA LEU A 594 -2.03 -9.75 5.89
C LEU A 594 -1.77 -11.08 6.62
N SER A 595 -2.84 -11.67 7.13
CA SER A 595 -2.79 -12.98 7.75
C SER A 595 -2.55 -14.04 6.68
N GLN A 596 -1.58 -14.91 6.91
CA GLN A 596 -1.39 -16.09 6.07
C GLN A 596 -2.56 -17.03 6.32
N GLU A 597 -3.25 -17.47 5.26
CA GLU A 597 -4.22 -18.56 5.33
C GLU A 597 -3.48 -19.80 5.88
N ARG A 598 -3.70 -20.13 7.15
CA ARG A 598 -3.24 -21.39 7.74
C ARG A 598 -4.10 -22.46 7.10
N ASP A 599 -3.49 -23.37 6.33
CA ASP A 599 -4.08 -24.59 5.74
C ASP A 599 -5.57 -24.76 6.09
N MET A 600 -6.44 -24.05 5.35
CA MET A 600 -7.87 -24.34 5.35
C MET A 600 -8.05 -25.54 4.44
N ASP A 601 -8.76 -26.57 4.90
CA ASP A 601 -9.08 -27.75 4.11
C ASP A 601 -9.60 -27.34 2.72
N LEU A 602 -9.11 -28.05 1.69
CA LEU A 602 -9.41 -27.84 0.26
C LEU A 602 -10.92 -27.82 -0.07
N THR A 603 -11.79 -28.14 0.88
CA THR A 603 -13.25 -28.10 0.76
C THR A 603 -13.85 -26.70 0.89
N ASP A 604 -13.09 -25.70 1.36
CA ASP A 604 -13.62 -24.36 1.65
C ASP A 604 -13.00 -23.24 0.79
N LEU A 605 -12.54 -23.57 -0.43
CA LEU A 605 -12.15 -22.58 -1.46
C LEU A 605 -13.29 -21.60 -1.81
N ALA A 606 -14.52 -21.90 -1.39
CA ALA A 606 -15.64 -20.98 -1.49
C ALA A 606 -15.52 -19.77 -0.54
N SER A 607 -14.72 -19.84 0.52
CA SER A 607 -14.52 -18.76 1.50
C SER A 607 -13.31 -17.84 1.22
N SER A 608 -12.50 -18.14 0.19
CA SER A 608 -11.12 -17.65 0.00
C SER A 608 -10.93 -16.18 -0.45
N ASP A 609 -11.90 -15.30 -0.24
CA ASP A 609 -11.78 -13.88 -0.65
C ASP A 609 -11.89 -12.89 0.53
N LYS A 610 -12.12 -13.39 1.74
CA LYS A 610 -12.19 -12.57 2.95
C LYS A 610 -10.79 -12.27 3.48
N ARG A 611 -10.36 -11.02 3.34
CA ARG A 611 -9.03 -10.55 3.77
C ARG A 611 -9.05 -10.28 5.27
N THR A 612 -8.01 -10.76 5.96
CA THR A 612 -7.80 -10.49 7.38
C THR A 612 -6.38 -10.00 7.63
N TRP A 613 -6.23 -9.14 8.62
CA TRP A 613 -4.97 -8.53 9.01
C TRP A 613 -4.68 -8.79 10.48
N ASP A 614 -3.44 -9.17 10.78
CA ASP A 614 -2.99 -9.44 12.15
C ASP A 614 -2.10 -8.31 12.68
N PHE A 615 -2.70 -7.20 13.13
CA PHE A 615 -1.97 -6.14 13.81
C PHE A 615 -1.73 -6.40 15.31
N SER A 616 -2.03 -7.61 15.81
CA SER A 616 -1.81 -7.95 17.24
C SER A 616 -0.33 -8.04 17.61
N GLN A 617 0.54 -8.31 16.63
CA GLN A 617 1.99 -8.39 16.82
C GLN A 617 2.75 -7.51 15.83
N ALA A 618 3.73 -6.75 16.34
CA ALA A 618 4.67 -5.99 15.52
C ALA A 618 5.54 -6.90 14.63
N LEU A 619 5.91 -6.44 13.42
CA LEU A 619 6.73 -7.25 12.51
C LEU A 619 8.05 -7.70 13.14
N VAL A 620 8.63 -6.86 14.00
CA VAL A 620 9.90 -7.14 14.68
C VAL A 620 9.83 -8.35 15.65
N VAL A 621 8.65 -8.68 16.17
CA VAL A 621 8.46 -9.83 17.08
C VAL A 621 7.99 -11.10 16.37
N ARG A 622 7.49 -10.99 15.13
CA ARG A 622 7.01 -12.15 14.37
C ARG A 622 8.12 -13.16 14.11
N ARG A 623 7.77 -14.46 14.02
CA ARG A 623 8.73 -15.53 13.67
C ARG A 623 9.08 -15.46 12.18
N PRO A 624 10.37 -15.57 11.79
CA PRO A 624 10.75 -15.54 10.38
C PRO A 624 10.76 -16.93 9.75
N TRP A 625 10.66 -16.95 8.44
CA TRP A 625 11.10 -18.08 7.62
C TRP A 625 12.63 -18.11 7.58
N CYS A 626 13.20 -19.30 7.51
CA CYS A 626 14.64 -19.49 7.28
C CYS A 626 14.82 -20.00 5.86
N TRP A 627 15.59 -19.28 5.05
CA TRP A 627 15.92 -19.68 3.68
C TRP A 627 17.43 -19.83 3.55
N ASP A 628 17.88 -21.00 3.09
CA ASP A 628 19.28 -21.24 2.72
C ASP A 628 19.56 -20.57 1.36
N TRP A 629 20.43 -19.56 1.35
CA TRP A 629 20.74 -18.83 0.12
C TRP A 629 21.55 -19.64 -0.89
N ASN A 630 22.09 -20.81 -0.51
CA ASN A 630 22.68 -21.73 -1.49
C ASN A 630 21.66 -22.20 -2.54
N GLN A 631 20.37 -22.14 -2.20
CA GLN A 631 19.27 -22.52 -3.10
C GLN A 631 18.86 -21.37 -4.04
N ALA A 632 19.41 -20.17 -3.86
CA ALA A 632 19.08 -19.04 -4.71
C ALA A 632 19.77 -19.19 -6.08
N LYS A 633 18.98 -19.33 -7.14
CA LYS A 633 19.42 -19.21 -8.54
C LYS A 633 19.95 -17.82 -8.87
N GLY A 634 19.57 -16.80 -8.11
CA GLY A 634 20.16 -15.48 -8.29
C GLY A 634 19.74 -14.43 -7.28
N ILE A 635 20.64 -13.47 -7.09
CA ILE A 635 20.43 -12.27 -6.30
C ILE A 635 20.78 -11.06 -7.15
N TRP A 636 19.84 -10.13 -7.24
CA TRP A 636 20.00 -8.88 -7.99
C TRP A 636 19.86 -7.68 -7.04
N VAL A 637 20.70 -6.68 -7.23
CA VAL A 637 20.53 -5.34 -6.65
C VAL A 637 20.34 -4.38 -7.81
N LEU A 638 19.15 -3.83 -7.93
CA LEU A 638 18.81 -2.89 -8.98
C LEU A 638 19.37 -1.50 -8.63
N PHE A 639 19.77 -0.76 -9.66
CA PHE A 639 20.18 0.66 -9.65
C PHE A 639 21.48 1.02 -8.92
N ASP A 640 21.98 0.15 -8.03
CA ASP A 640 23.23 0.35 -7.31
C ASP A 640 24.28 -0.72 -7.67
N GLN A 641 25.50 -0.29 -8.00
CA GLN A 641 26.63 -1.20 -8.09
C GLN A 641 27.14 -1.52 -6.69
N VAL A 642 27.10 -2.80 -6.31
CA VAL A 642 27.51 -3.28 -4.98
C VAL A 642 28.70 -4.22 -5.13
N PRO A 643 29.84 -3.95 -4.49
CA PRO A 643 30.93 -4.93 -4.45
C PRO A 643 30.46 -6.24 -3.82
N PRO A 644 30.88 -7.42 -4.32
CA PRO A 644 30.47 -8.71 -3.74
C PRO A 644 30.73 -8.84 -2.23
N SER A 645 31.77 -8.18 -1.70
CA SER A 645 32.07 -8.13 -0.27
C SER A 645 31.03 -7.40 0.59
N GLN A 646 30.16 -6.59 -0.02
CA GLN A 646 29.16 -5.76 0.66
C GLN A 646 27.73 -6.26 0.48
N ILE A 647 27.50 -7.32 -0.30
CA ILE A 647 26.15 -7.77 -0.64
C ILE A 647 25.31 -8.11 0.60
N LEU A 648 25.90 -8.79 1.59
CA LEU A 648 25.19 -9.14 2.82
C LEU A 648 24.83 -7.91 3.66
N HIS A 649 25.66 -6.87 3.66
CA HIS A 649 25.34 -5.61 4.34
C HIS A 649 24.17 -4.89 3.67
N VAL A 650 24.13 -4.90 2.34
CA VAL A 650 23.06 -4.27 1.54
C VAL A 650 21.73 -5.01 1.66
N LEU A 651 21.76 -6.34 1.78
CA LEU A 651 20.56 -7.15 1.96
C LEU A 651 20.00 -7.11 3.39
N ASN A 652 20.83 -6.90 4.41
CA ASN A 652 20.37 -6.92 5.80
C ASN A 652 19.37 -5.77 6.08
N ALA A 653 18.27 -6.08 6.76
CA ALA A 653 17.18 -5.14 7.06
C ALA A 653 16.59 -4.42 5.82
N SER A 654 16.64 -5.07 4.66
CA SER A 654 16.12 -4.54 3.39
C SER A 654 14.79 -5.16 3.01
N LEU A 655 14.03 -4.41 2.19
CA LEU A 655 12.87 -4.91 1.46
C LEU A 655 13.37 -5.50 0.14
N VAL A 656 12.93 -6.71 -0.16
CA VAL A 656 13.28 -7.43 -1.39
C VAL A 656 12.02 -8.03 -2.02
N ALA A 657 12.06 -8.30 -3.31
CA ALA A 657 11.13 -9.19 -3.97
C ALA A 657 11.68 -10.62 -3.99
N LEU A 658 10.78 -11.59 -3.80
CA LEU A 658 11.08 -13.01 -3.99
C LEU A 658 10.60 -13.43 -5.37
N THR A 659 11.51 -13.96 -6.17
CA THR A 659 11.25 -14.36 -7.56
C THR A 659 11.36 -15.87 -7.72
N GLY A 660 10.68 -16.39 -8.74
CA GLY A 660 10.74 -17.80 -9.16
C GLY A 660 10.74 -17.92 -10.68
N ASP A 661 10.81 -19.15 -11.17
CA ASP A 661 10.68 -19.44 -12.60
C ASP A 661 9.21 -19.23 -13.05
N LYS A 662 9.01 -18.90 -14.33
CA LYS A 662 7.68 -18.94 -14.95
C LYS A 662 7.18 -20.38 -14.95
N GLU A 663 5.94 -20.60 -14.51
CA GLU A 663 5.30 -21.91 -14.65
C GLU A 663 4.74 -22.04 -16.08
N ASP A 664 5.26 -22.99 -16.85
CA ASP A 664 4.63 -23.42 -18.10
C ASP A 664 3.41 -24.29 -17.73
N ARG A 665 2.23 -24.00 -18.29
CA ARG A 665 1.07 -24.88 -18.12
C ARG A 665 1.40 -26.21 -18.80
N VAL A 666 1.76 -27.21 -18.00
CA VAL A 666 1.88 -28.60 -18.46
C VAL A 666 0.50 -29.03 -18.95
N SER A 667 0.39 -29.31 -20.24
CA SER A 667 -0.71 -30.07 -20.82
C SER A 667 -0.77 -31.43 -20.12
N ASP A 668 -1.95 -31.79 -19.63
CA ASP A 668 -2.22 -33.13 -19.15
C ASP A 668 -1.84 -34.16 -20.23
N GLY A 669 -1.01 -35.13 -19.86
CA GLY A 669 -0.88 -36.39 -20.58
C GLY A 669 0.26 -36.50 -21.61
N SER A 670 1.32 -37.19 -21.18
CA SER A 670 2.25 -38.01 -21.98
C SER A 670 3.12 -37.32 -23.05
N GLY A 671 4.45 -37.48 -22.90
CA GLY A 671 5.34 -37.51 -24.06
C GLY A 671 6.66 -36.77 -23.90
N THR A 672 7.68 -37.54 -23.49
CA THR A 672 9.10 -37.45 -23.90
C THR A 672 9.87 -36.14 -23.72
N LEU A 673 10.87 -36.26 -22.84
CA LEU A 673 12.03 -35.39 -22.68
C LEU A 673 12.81 -35.29 -24.00
N ASP A 674 12.83 -34.12 -24.62
CA ASP A 674 13.89 -33.76 -25.57
C ASP A 674 14.64 -32.53 -25.05
N GLY A 675 15.84 -32.79 -24.55
CA GLY A 675 16.76 -31.79 -24.03
C GLY A 675 17.48 -31.09 -25.16
N ASN A 676 17.25 -29.79 -25.30
CA ASN A 676 18.20 -28.87 -25.91
C ASN A 676 18.71 -27.92 -24.83
N GLN A 677 19.80 -28.32 -24.19
CA GLN A 677 20.59 -27.48 -23.30
C GLN A 677 21.24 -26.35 -24.11
N GLN A 678 20.65 -25.15 -24.05
CA GLN A 678 21.43 -23.93 -24.31
C GLN A 678 22.23 -23.61 -23.04
N GLN A 679 23.53 -23.40 -23.27
CA GLN A 679 24.60 -23.35 -22.27
C GLN A 679 24.29 -22.39 -21.10
N GLN A 680 23.98 -22.97 -19.94
CA GLN A 680 24.12 -22.30 -18.65
C GLN A 680 25.58 -22.38 -18.20
N PRO A 681 26.13 -21.38 -17.49
CA PRO A 681 27.43 -21.52 -16.85
C PRO A 681 27.34 -22.58 -15.74
N GLU A 682 28.17 -23.61 -15.83
CA GLU A 682 28.35 -24.64 -14.80
C GLU A 682 28.67 -24.00 -13.43
N PRO A 683 28.00 -24.42 -12.34
CA PRO A 683 28.40 -24.02 -10.99
C PRO A 683 29.77 -24.61 -10.65
N VAL A 684 30.71 -23.76 -10.24
CA VAL A 684 32.05 -24.18 -9.80
C VAL A 684 31.92 -24.97 -8.50
N THR A 685 31.84 -26.31 -8.60
CA THR A 685 31.88 -27.21 -7.44
C THR A 685 33.31 -27.50 -7.04
N ASP A 686 33.91 -26.59 -6.29
CA ASP A 686 35.18 -26.84 -5.58
C ASP A 686 34.93 -26.71 -4.07
N ALA A 687 34.17 -27.67 -3.53
CA ALA A 687 33.78 -27.69 -2.13
C ALA A 687 34.94 -28.25 -1.27
N THR A 688 35.86 -27.37 -0.87
CA THR A 688 36.74 -27.63 0.28
C THR A 688 35.97 -27.36 1.58
N PRO A 689 35.96 -28.27 2.58
CA PRO A 689 35.31 -28.02 3.86
C PRO A 689 35.90 -26.76 4.53
N GLY A 690 35.09 -25.72 4.74
CA GLY A 690 35.49 -24.48 5.43
C GLY A 690 35.62 -23.22 4.57
N LYS A 691 35.41 -23.27 3.24
CA LYS A 691 35.26 -22.06 2.41
C LYS A 691 33.78 -21.70 2.27
N ALA A 692 33.40 -20.49 2.68
CA ALA A 692 32.05 -19.96 2.49
C ALA A 692 31.68 -19.97 1.00
N VAL A 693 30.57 -20.63 0.65
CA VAL A 693 30.04 -20.60 -0.72
C VAL A 693 29.56 -19.17 -0.98
N PRO A 694 30.10 -18.47 -1.99
CA PRO A 694 29.71 -17.10 -2.29
C PRO A 694 28.24 -17.07 -2.73
N LEU A 695 27.51 -16.00 -2.37
CA LEU A 695 26.16 -15.81 -2.89
C LEU A 695 26.19 -15.71 -4.41
N ASN A 696 25.21 -16.33 -5.06
CA ASN A 696 25.01 -16.22 -6.50
C ASN A 696 24.45 -14.82 -6.85
N TYR A 697 25.31 -13.82 -6.71
CA TYR A 697 25.00 -12.40 -6.91
C TYR A 697 25.35 -11.98 -8.34
N PHE A 698 24.41 -11.31 -9.00
CA PHE A 698 24.54 -10.76 -10.35
C PHE A 698 24.72 -9.24 -10.27
N PRO A 699 25.95 -8.71 -10.41
CA PRO A 699 26.21 -7.27 -10.28
C PRO A 699 25.63 -6.46 -11.43
N LEU A 700 25.11 -5.27 -11.08
CA LEU A 700 24.61 -4.30 -12.04
C LEU A 700 25.71 -3.89 -13.03
N GLY A 701 25.36 -3.84 -14.32
CA GLY A 701 26.28 -3.50 -15.42
C GLY A 701 27.08 -4.69 -15.97
N GLN A 702 27.08 -5.83 -15.26
CA GLN A 702 27.63 -7.09 -15.77
C GLN A 702 26.52 -8.04 -16.25
N TYR A 703 25.36 -7.98 -15.61
CA TYR A 703 24.21 -8.81 -15.91
C TYR A 703 22.94 -7.95 -16.04
N PRO A 704 21.99 -8.34 -16.90
CA PRO A 704 20.68 -7.69 -16.96
C PRO A 704 19.87 -7.95 -15.68
N PRO A 705 18.80 -7.16 -15.44
CA PRO A 705 17.79 -7.53 -14.45
C PRO A 705 17.16 -8.90 -14.78
N PRO A 706 16.43 -9.52 -13.84
CA PRO A 706 15.79 -10.82 -14.08
C PRO A 706 14.91 -10.79 -15.34
N PRO A 707 15.09 -11.70 -16.30
CA PRO A 707 14.37 -11.66 -17.57
C PRO A 707 12.87 -11.90 -17.35
N PRO A 708 11.98 -10.98 -17.74
CA PRO A 708 10.54 -11.13 -17.50
C PRO A 708 9.94 -12.39 -18.14
N GLU A 709 10.49 -12.85 -19.26
CA GLU A 709 9.99 -13.98 -20.05
C GLU A 709 10.02 -15.29 -19.25
N HIS A 710 11.04 -15.46 -18.42
CA HIS A 710 11.34 -16.72 -17.72
C HIS A 710 11.15 -16.61 -16.20
N THR A 711 10.87 -15.42 -15.67
CA THR A 711 10.76 -15.20 -14.24
C THR A 711 9.37 -14.68 -13.84
N THR A 712 9.08 -14.75 -12.55
CA THR A 712 7.89 -14.12 -11.95
C THR A 712 8.21 -13.66 -10.54
N CYS A 713 7.59 -12.58 -10.10
CA CYS A 713 7.62 -12.11 -8.72
C CYS A 713 6.46 -12.71 -7.94
N HIS A 714 6.76 -13.46 -6.87
CA HIS A 714 5.75 -14.05 -5.99
C HIS A 714 5.28 -13.08 -4.89
N GLY A 715 6.02 -11.99 -4.66
CA GLY A 715 5.69 -10.94 -3.73
C GLY A 715 6.92 -10.35 -3.05
N LEU A 716 6.68 -9.52 -2.02
CA LEU A 716 7.73 -8.84 -1.28
C LEU A 716 8.03 -9.52 0.06
N ALA A 717 9.23 -9.29 0.54
CA ALA A 717 9.73 -9.81 1.79
C ALA A 717 10.71 -8.86 2.47
N ILE A 718 10.85 -8.97 3.79
CA ILE A 718 11.87 -8.27 4.57
C ILE A 718 12.93 -9.28 4.96
N ILE A 719 14.18 -9.04 4.58
CA ILE A 719 15.32 -9.76 5.14
C ILE A 719 15.60 -9.15 6.51
N ARG A 720 15.12 -9.79 7.57
CA ARG A 720 15.23 -9.22 8.93
C ARG A 720 16.64 -9.35 9.50
N SER A 721 17.34 -10.42 9.13
CA SER A 721 18.67 -10.77 9.62
C SER A 721 19.26 -11.87 8.75
N ILE A 722 20.59 -11.92 8.74
CA ILE A 722 21.39 -12.85 7.93
C ILE A 722 22.31 -13.61 8.89
N GLN A 723 22.43 -14.91 8.72
CA GLN A 723 23.37 -15.75 9.46
C GLN A 723 24.42 -16.34 8.50
N PRO A 724 25.61 -15.71 8.37
CA PRO A 724 26.67 -16.15 7.47
C PRO A 724 27.24 -17.53 7.75
N SER A 725 27.28 -17.97 9.01
CA SER A 725 27.84 -19.28 9.35
C SER A 725 27.01 -20.46 8.82
N THR A 726 25.72 -20.25 8.58
CA THR A 726 24.76 -21.30 8.16
C THR A 726 24.09 -20.96 6.82
N HIS A 727 24.59 -19.96 6.11
CA HIS A 727 24.04 -19.47 4.85
C HIS A 727 22.53 -19.15 4.91
N THR A 728 22.04 -18.66 6.05
CA THR A 728 20.60 -18.51 6.30
C THR A 728 20.13 -17.05 6.23
N LEU A 729 19.15 -16.76 5.38
CA LEU A 729 18.35 -15.55 5.41
C LEU A 729 17.12 -15.76 6.29
N HIS A 730 16.89 -14.84 7.22
CA HIS A 730 15.66 -14.81 8.00
C HIS A 730 14.67 -13.83 7.37
N ILE A 731 13.53 -14.34 6.92
CA ILE A 731 12.61 -13.62 6.03
C ILE A 731 11.24 -13.46 6.67
N LEU A 732 10.69 -12.25 6.57
CA LEU A 732 9.31 -11.94 6.92
C LEU A 732 8.53 -11.64 5.64
N THR A 733 7.43 -12.34 5.40
CA THR A 733 6.61 -12.15 4.21
C THR A 733 5.20 -12.73 4.44
N PRO A 734 4.16 -12.11 3.88
CA PRO A 734 2.80 -12.66 3.90
C PRO A 734 2.57 -13.71 2.78
N ILE A 735 3.57 -14.01 1.94
CA ILE A 735 3.42 -14.98 0.85
C ILE A 735 3.12 -16.38 1.44
N PRO A 736 2.08 -17.08 0.96
CA PRO A 736 1.77 -18.44 1.41
C PRO A 736 2.89 -19.45 1.11
N LEU A 737 3.00 -20.49 1.95
CA LEU A 737 4.06 -21.50 1.85
C LEU A 737 4.14 -22.15 0.47
N VAL A 738 2.99 -22.41 -0.18
CA VAL A 738 2.92 -23.00 -1.53
C VAL A 738 3.67 -22.15 -2.56
N LYS A 739 3.55 -20.82 -2.51
CA LYS A 739 4.29 -19.91 -3.39
C LYS A 739 5.73 -19.74 -2.93
N LEU A 740 6.00 -19.70 -1.61
CA LEU A 740 7.37 -19.58 -1.10
C LEU A 740 8.28 -20.72 -1.55
N ARG A 741 7.75 -21.95 -1.69
CA ARG A 741 8.50 -23.09 -2.23
C ARG A 741 8.94 -22.93 -3.68
N LYS A 742 8.29 -22.04 -4.43
CA LYS A 742 8.62 -21.73 -5.84
C LYS A 742 9.66 -20.60 -5.95
N CYS A 743 9.92 -19.88 -4.85
CA CYS A 743 10.90 -18.82 -4.83
C CYS A 743 12.31 -19.38 -4.91
N ASN A 744 13.08 -18.90 -5.88
CA ASN A 744 14.47 -19.28 -6.11
C ASN A 744 15.38 -18.06 -6.37
N GLY A 745 14.87 -16.83 -6.28
CA GLY A 745 15.67 -15.62 -6.46
C GLY A 745 15.26 -14.45 -5.57
N ILE A 746 16.16 -13.47 -5.44
CA ILE A 746 15.98 -12.25 -4.63
C ILE A 746 16.31 -11.03 -5.45
N VAL A 747 15.41 -10.05 -5.46
CA VAL A 747 15.65 -8.76 -6.11
C VAL A 747 15.51 -7.63 -5.11
N LYS A 748 16.58 -6.88 -4.86
CA LYS A 748 16.55 -5.66 -4.05
C LYS A 748 16.44 -4.44 -4.96
N GLY A 749 15.49 -3.55 -4.66
CA GLY A 749 15.35 -2.24 -5.30
C GLY A 749 15.75 -1.07 -4.39
N ALA A 750 15.19 0.10 -4.69
CA ALA A 750 15.33 1.34 -3.94
C ALA A 750 14.15 1.64 -2.98
N ILE A 751 13.16 0.73 -2.91
CA ILE A 751 12.03 0.87 -1.98
C ILE A 751 12.46 0.49 -0.56
N HIS A 752 12.01 1.29 0.41
CA HIS A 752 12.25 1.04 1.84
C HIS A 752 10.93 0.89 2.60
N MET A 753 10.93 0.02 3.62
CA MET A 753 9.85 -0.03 4.59
C MET A 753 9.76 1.27 5.40
N PRO A 754 8.55 1.73 5.76
CA PRO A 754 8.36 2.81 6.72
C PRO A 754 9.07 2.48 8.03
N ILE A 755 9.78 3.45 8.61
CA ILE A 755 10.60 3.22 9.82
C ILE A 755 9.78 2.66 10.99
N HIS A 756 8.52 3.10 11.11
CA HIS A 756 7.57 2.63 12.11
C HIS A 756 7.30 1.13 12.05
N ALA A 757 7.43 0.50 10.88
CA ALA A 757 7.28 -0.95 10.74
C ALA A 757 8.43 -1.73 11.41
N SER A 758 9.53 -1.06 11.74
CA SER A 758 10.67 -1.58 12.49
C SER A 758 10.59 -1.29 13.99
N LEU A 759 9.49 -0.70 14.47
CA LEU A 759 9.25 -0.40 15.88
C LEU A 759 8.24 -1.38 16.49
N ASP A 760 8.14 -1.36 17.81
CA ASP A 760 7.09 -2.07 18.54
C ASP A 760 5.91 -1.13 18.77
N HIS A 761 4.76 -1.45 18.18
CA HIS A 761 3.54 -0.64 18.30
C HIS A 761 2.60 -1.14 19.41
N ASN A 762 2.98 -2.19 20.16
CA ASN A 762 2.14 -2.74 21.23
C ASN A 762 2.38 -2.03 22.57
N GLU A 763 1.29 -1.51 23.16
CA GLU A 763 1.32 -0.71 24.40
C GLU A 763 1.92 -1.48 25.61
N GLU A 764 1.80 -2.81 25.66
CA GLU A 764 2.34 -3.61 26.77
C GLU A 764 3.88 -3.66 26.79
N ASN A 765 4.54 -3.59 25.64
CA ASN A 765 6.01 -3.57 25.55
C ASN A 765 6.61 -2.18 25.77
N SER A 766 5.79 -1.13 25.80
CA SER A 766 6.23 0.26 26.04
C SER A 766 6.82 0.50 27.44
N LYS A 767 6.62 -0.43 28.37
CA LYS A 767 7.20 -0.38 29.72
C LYS A 767 8.71 -0.64 29.74
N VAL A 768 9.26 -1.26 28.69
CA VAL A 768 10.71 -1.43 28.52
C VAL A 768 11.21 -0.43 27.49
N PRO A 769 12.08 0.54 27.84
CA PRO A 769 12.58 1.51 26.88
C PRO A 769 13.37 0.80 25.79
N GLY A 770 12.86 0.77 24.56
CA GLY A 770 13.50 0.10 23.44
C GLY A 770 12.55 -0.48 22.39
N VAL A 771 13.07 -1.38 21.55
CA VAL A 771 12.29 -2.16 20.56
C VAL A 771 12.43 -3.65 20.87
N ALA A 772 11.31 -4.36 21.03
CA ALA A 772 11.28 -5.80 21.34
C ALA A 772 12.16 -6.20 22.54
N GLY A 773 12.21 -5.34 23.57
CA GLY A 773 13.03 -5.52 24.78
C GLY A 773 14.52 -5.22 24.61
N VAL A 774 14.94 -4.65 23.48
CA VAL A 774 16.32 -4.15 23.28
C VAL A 774 16.37 -2.64 23.48
N PRO A 775 17.24 -2.13 24.39
CA PRO A 775 17.39 -0.70 24.62
C PRO A 775 17.68 0.09 23.36
N TRP A 776 17.11 1.29 23.22
CA TRP A 776 17.24 2.16 22.05
C TRP A 776 18.68 2.31 21.53
N LYS A 777 19.65 2.49 22.44
CA LYS A 777 21.08 2.61 22.11
C LYS A 777 21.69 1.40 21.38
N ASN A 778 21.04 0.24 21.49
CA ASN A 778 21.49 -1.03 20.91
C ASN A 778 20.60 -1.46 19.72
N VAL A 779 19.61 -0.66 19.32
CA VAL A 779 18.76 -1.01 18.18
C VAL A 779 19.51 -0.65 16.89
N PRO A 780 19.80 -1.62 16.02
CA PRO A 780 20.54 -1.35 14.78
C PRO A 780 19.78 -0.37 13.88
N TYR A 781 20.54 0.45 13.13
CA TYR A 781 20.02 1.38 12.12
C TYR A 781 19.14 2.54 12.61
N LEU A 782 18.87 2.63 13.91
CA LEU A 782 18.14 3.73 14.55
C LEU A 782 19.09 4.55 15.42
N ASN A 783 19.02 5.88 15.30
CA ASN A 783 19.62 6.78 16.28
C ASN A 783 18.50 7.38 17.13
N TYR A 784 18.66 7.33 18.46
CA TYR A 784 17.73 7.94 19.41
C TYR A 784 18.45 9.07 20.12
N GLU A 785 18.13 10.31 19.74
CA GLU A 785 18.62 11.50 20.41
C GLU A 785 17.73 11.79 21.63
N ILE A 786 18.31 11.69 22.84
CA ILE A 786 17.65 12.17 24.06
C ILE A 786 17.73 13.69 24.00
N SER A 787 16.59 14.39 23.88
CA SER A 787 16.61 15.86 23.98
C SER A 787 17.11 16.26 25.36
N SER A 788 18.23 16.97 25.41
CA SER A 788 18.91 17.45 26.63
C SER A 788 18.11 18.44 27.48
N SER A 789 16.88 18.78 27.09
CA SER A 789 15.99 19.71 27.81
C SER A 789 15.42 19.17 29.13
N SER A 790 15.72 17.93 29.53
CA SER A 790 15.28 17.36 30.82
C SER A 790 16.36 17.33 31.92
N TYR A 791 17.56 17.86 31.67
CA TYR A 791 18.69 17.81 32.61
C TYR A 791 19.04 19.17 33.28
N MET A 792 18.15 20.17 33.21
CA MET A 792 18.37 21.48 33.83
C MET A 792 17.42 21.81 35.00
N ASN A 793 16.83 20.79 35.65
CA ASN A 793 16.22 20.97 36.97
C ASN A 793 16.55 19.76 37.86
N GLY A 794 17.74 19.81 38.45
CA GLY A 794 18.24 18.79 39.36
C GLY A 794 19.26 19.36 40.33
N SER A 795 18.81 20.16 41.29
CA SER A 795 19.54 20.39 42.54
C SER A 795 18.56 20.52 43.70
N GLN A 796 18.03 19.39 44.17
CA GLN A 796 17.69 19.18 45.57
C GLN A 796 17.46 17.69 45.82
N SER A 797 18.25 17.15 46.74
CA SER A 797 18.22 15.79 47.27
C SER A 797 16.86 15.43 47.90
N PRO A 798 16.31 14.22 47.70
CA PRO A 798 15.12 13.81 48.44
C PRO A 798 15.52 13.17 49.77
N SER A 799 15.13 13.81 50.88
CA SER A 799 15.03 13.19 52.20
C SER A 799 13.79 12.29 52.26
N ALA A 800 13.92 11.15 52.93
CA ALA A 800 12.83 10.21 53.19
C ALA A 800 11.68 10.86 53.99
N GLY A 801 10.44 10.67 53.52
CA GLY A 801 9.24 11.11 54.24
C GLY A 801 7.95 10.68 53.55
N ASN A 802 7.20 9.79 54.20
CA ASN A 802 5.81 9.46 53.90
C ASN A 802 4.95 10.72 53.94
N GLN A 803 4.29 11.08 52.82
CA GLN A 803 3.04 11.85 52.82
C GLN A 803 2.37 11.80 51.44
N SER A 804 1.17 11.25 51.37
CA SER A 804 0.27 11.37 50.22
C SER A 804 -0.35 12.78 50.19
N PRO A 805 -0.50 13.40 49.01
CA PRO A 805 -1.77 14.06 48.72
C PRO A 805 -2.33 13.84 47.31
N ARG A 806 -3.62 14.16 47.22
CA ARG A 806 -4.66 13.83 46.24
C ARG A 806 -4.48 14.40 44.81
N LEU A 807 -5.06 13.63 43.87
CA LEU A 807 -5.84 14.01 42.68
C LEU A 807 -5.70 15.45 42.14
N GLY A 808 -4.92 15.56 41.06
CA GLY A 808 -5.10 16.54 39.99
C GLY A 808 -5.15 15.78 38.66
N PHE A 809 -6.22 15.96 37.89
CA PHE A 809 -6.39 15.38 36.55
C PHE A 809 -5.25 15.83 35.61
N ALA A 810 -4.34 14.91 35.27
CA ALA A 810 -3.44 15.06 34.13
C ALA A 810 -4.05 14.31 32.93
N PRO A 811 -4.04 14.90 31.71
CA PRO A 811 -4.62 14.27 30.53
C PRO A 811 -3.81 13.03 30.12
N ALA A 812 -4.51 12.13 29.40
CA ALA A 812 -4.00 10.87 28.87
C ALA A 812 -2.52 10.91 28.49
N SER A 813 -1.78 9.94 29.03
CA SER A 813 -0.38 9.65 28.74
C SER A 813 -0.01 9.91 27.28
N LYS A 814 0.89 10.87 27.08
CA LYS A 814 1.59 11.07 25.80
C LYS A 814 2.26 9.74 25.42
N ILE A 815 1.83 9.17 24.30
CA ILE A 815 2.54 8.07 23.64
C ILE A 815 3.93 8.60 23.26
N ILE A 816 4.96 8.04 23.88
CA ILE A 816 6.36 8.36 23.65
C ILE A 816 6.70 7.96 22.21
N GLY A 817 7.04 8.93 21.37
CA GLY A 817 7.33 8.74 19.94
C GLY A 817 6.72 9.81 19.02
N ALA A 818 5.80 10.64 19.50
CA ALA A 818 5.20 11.71 18.68
C ALA A 818 6.10 12.95 18.49
N ASP A 819 7.03 13.20 19.44
CA ASP A 819 7.86 14.42 19.46
C ASP A 819 9.35 14.16 19.09
N ALA A 820 9.75 12.93 18.72
CA ALA A 820 11.15 12.57 18.46
C ALA A 820 11.47 12.41 16.97
N LYS A 821 12.47 13.15 16.46
CA LYS A 821 13.04 12.95 15.12
C LYS A 821 13.84 11.63 15.08
N VAL A 822 13.19 10.53 14.69
CA VAL A 822 13.88 9.26 14.42
C VAL A 822 14.41 9.30 12.98
N ILE A 823 15.73 9.41 12.82
CA ILE A 823 16.40 9.48 11.50
C ILE A 823 17.07 8.13 11.19
N ARG A 824 16.78 7.57 10.01
CA ARG A 824 17.47 6.38 9.49
C ARG A 824 18.82 6.78 8.89
N LYS A 825 19.91 6.14 9.33
CA LYS A 825 21.24 6.36 8.73
C LYS A 825 21.31 5.66 7.37
N ASN A 826 21.37 6.42 6.28
CA ASN A 826 21.67 5.89 4.95
C ASN A 826 23.17 5.58 4.85
N LEU A 827 23.55 4.31 5.06
CA LEU A 827 24.87 3.80 4.69
C LEU A 827 24.86 3.45 3.20
N GLY A 828 25.00 4.46 2.34
CA GLY A 828 24.99 4.24 0.88
C GLY A 828 25.37 5.43 0.00
N ARG A 829 25.59 6.64 0.55
CA ARG A 829 26.12 7.78 -0.22
C ARG A 829 27.34 8.37 0.46
N LYS A 830 28.50 7.75 0.27
CA LYS A 830 29.74 8.51 0.21
C LYS A 830 30.06 8.70 -1.27
N ARG A 831 29.88 9.93 -1.76
CA ARG A 831 30.53 10.37 -3.01
C ARG A 831 32.03 10.16 -2.80
N LEU A 832 32.64 9.32 -3.61
CA LEU A 832 34.09 9.36 -3.80
C LEU A 832 34.38 10.71 -4.49
N GLN A 833 34.95 11.63 -3.73
CA GLN A 833 35.69 12.77 -4.26
C GLN A 833 37.16 12.57 -3.88
N SER A 834 38.01 12.78 -4.89
CA SER A 834 39.46 12.59 -5.01
C SER A 834 39.96 11.16 -4.84
#